data_AF-A0AAW1PPX0-F1
#
_entry.id   AF-A0AAW1PPX0-F1
#
_cell.length_a   1.000
_cell.length_b   1.000
_cell.length_c   1.000
_cell.angle_alpha   90.00
_cell.angle_beta   90.00
_cell.angle_gamma   90.00
#
_symmetry.space_group_name_H-M   'P 1'
#
loop_
_entity.id
_entity.type
_entity.pdbx_description
1 polymer ?
#
loop_
_entity_poly.entity_id
_entity_poly.type
_entity_poly.pdbx_seq_one_letter_code
_entity_poly.pdbx_strand_id
1 'polypeptide(L)'
;MPNQEAHGVLVKYGPGQAHTAFLEGDSSRHFVMVGGLTNGLLFAPYYEGLAGKLKTREWTVVQPILSSSYTGWGVGSLDQDAHELLLLTCYLKEHRGCTDIIMLGFSTGCQDVVRYVQRSVASEDLPRLRAAILQAPVSDREYLAMSPDTPQLLKQAEALIAQGRGEDIVCRPAALESAPVCARRLQSLAGKGGDDDMFSSDLTDAELQELLGHMAGTPTLVVISGADECLPPHVNGVALGKRLASAIGPSAQSTQDSYLPPEAPSDSDCLRSVQDLPACFRPVFASSFRYFNPVQSECYPSAFGSDLSMVVAAPTGSGKTGVMELAILRLMSRYIKEAGDFCLKPGSLKVIYLAPIRALVQEKAQEWSVKFGERLGLSCKEMTGDSDAQDLQGMDAADIICTTPEKFDAVTRKHKDQGGMRFFGEVALVLIDEVHLLSENRGSALEAGAISRIKMVSKFADMRELPLAKVRFVAVSATIPNIADIGTWLEVPPQNLKVFGEEMRPVRLKVVVRGYNPTKNDFLFERRLNNYISTILAENSKGKPSLIFCSSRKGTTDTAAHLLNLISRQGGQSPYISNSAQYSRLQQAAERVTSKQLQQVLRVGLGFHNAAMESQDRAVVEALFRERDILVLCTTSTLAVGVNLPAHLVVLKGTRRWTSELNEAAGYKEYDRSTCLQMIGRAGRPQYDTEGVAVIMTQKQMVHRYENLASGSELVESQLKGCFAEYLNAEIALRTITDVSMSITWLKSTFLYLRVKKNPGAYGMAALSKVASAAEADKMLQDKLIMATVEVLAKYGLVQTDECGFVLDSQVPGRLMAHHYIRLPTMINIVNVPDHASMPDLLDLIARSDEFSGIKLRRDQKKILNAINKGQGVRFSVTDPAKPQKAKERISTAADKIFILINEALSDRPADTLDFSMKQELEQVLKVGQRIAACMAKYFAHRQQLTATANSLMLTKCLKQRLWENSVQQCRQLRSITRPMAARLLDAGVTSLQQLNATDARRIETVTQQRYPAGSNILHELRATLPPRLQLELLPQGRMSSGRLEMELVLTRVEDPSSAGGERKNYAKLVAGSLHNDALLVHESIVLENFQSPYRVRFVTKTPASGGAAVEVVASVIHDRLVPWTIATSRHQARKCRA
;
A
#
# COMPACT_ATOMS: atom_id res chain seq x y z
N MET A 1 5.26 -28.94 -8.50
CA MET A 1 6.55 -28.59 -9.13
C MET A 1 6.27 -27.69 -10.33
N PRO A 2 7.06 -26.62 -10.60
CA PRO A 2 6.91 -25.82 -11.82
C PRO A 2 7.32 -26.68 -13.03
N ASN A 3 6.53 -26.67 -14.10
CA ASN A 3 6.88 -27.29 -15.38
C ASN A 3 8.06 -26.51 -16.01
N GLN A 4 9.28 -26.94 -15.75
CA GLN A 4 10.46 -26.60 -16.55
C GLN A 4 10.58 -27.62 -17.69
N GLU A 5 10.81 -27.16 -18.92
CA GLU A 5 11.08 -28.06 -20.05
C GLU A 5 12.53 -28.57 -19.91
N ALA A 6 12.69 -29.82 -19.48
CA ALA A 6 14.01 -30.45 -19.42
C ALA A 6 14.54 -30.72 -20.84
N HIS A 7 15.77 -30.28 -21.11
CA HIS A 7 16.43 -30.48 -22.40
C HIS A 7 17.28 -31.76 -22.37
N GLY A 8 16.83 -32.82 -23.03
CA GLY A 8 17.59 -34.06 -23.13
C GLY A 8 16.94 -35.10 -24.02
N VAL A 9 17.61 -36.24 -24.18
CA VAL A 9 17.17 -37.34 -25.05
C VAL A 9 16.90 -38.57 -24.20
N LEU A 10 15.72 -39.18 -24.40
CA LEU A 10 15.42 -40.50 -23.87
C LEU A 10 16.00 -41.57 -24.80
N VAL A 11 16.77 -42.49 -24.23
CA VAL A 11 17.32 -43.64 -24.95
C VAL A 11 16.90 -44.94 -24.28
N LYS A 12 16.76 -45.99 -25.08
CA LYS A 12 16.58 -47.35 -24.59
C LYS A 12 17.95 -48.05 -24.56
N TYR A 13 18.40 -48.50 -23.40
CA TYR A 13 19.73 -49.09 -23.20
C TYR A 13 19.72 -50.62 -23.08
N GLY A 14 18.54 -51.25 -23.00
CA GLY A 14 18.43 -52.71 -22.93
C GLY A 14 17.06 -53.22 -23.39
N PRO A 15 16.84 -54.56 -23.39
CA PRO A 15 15.65 -55.15 -23.99
C PRO A 15 14.35 -54.90 -23.20
N GLY A 16 14.44 -54.75 -21.87
CA GLY A 16 13.31 -54.52 -20.97
C GLY A 16 12.55 -53.23 -21.26
N GLN A 17 11.27 -53.18 -20.87
CA GLN A 17 10.45 -51.97 -21.02
C GLN A 17 10.92 -50.83 -20.12
N ALA A 18 11.48 -51.15 -18.95
CA ALA A 18 12.02 -50.18 -18.01
C ALA A 18 13.40 -49.63 -18.40
N HIS A 19 14.15 -50.30 -19.30
CA HIS A 19 15.55 -50.00 -19.61
C HIS A 19 15.71 -48.72 -20.47
N THR A 20 15.29 -47.59 -19.93
CA THR A 20 15.30 -46.26 -20.55
C THR A 20 16.16 -45.33 -19.71
N ALA A 21 16.96 -44.46 -20.33
CA ALA A 21 17.72 -43.44 -19.64
C ALA A 21 17.50 -42.06 -20.27
N PHE A 22 17.45 -41.02 -19.46
CA PHE A 22 17.43 -39.63 -19.89
C PHE A 22 18.86 -39.06 -19.90
N LEU A 23 19.30 -38.56 -21.05
CA LEU A 23 20.63 -38.03 -21.26
C LEU A 23 20.58 -36.54 -21.59
N GLU A 24 21.39 -35.75 -20.89
CA GLU A 24 21.60 -34.32 -21.17
C GLU A 24 23.09 -34.05 -21.40
N GLY A 25 23.46 -33.77 -22.66
CA GLY A 25 24.84 -33.58 -23.13
C GLY A 25 25.27 -34.60 -24.19
N ASP A 26 26.41 -34.34 -24.85
CA ASP A 26 26.94 -35.14 -25.97
C ASP A 26 28.44 -35.49 -25.79
N SER A 27 28.95 -35.46 -24.56
CA SER A 27 30.34 -35.82 -24.24
C SER A 27 30.55 -37.33 -24.08
N SER A 28 31.80 -37.79 -24.26
CA SER A 28 32.25 -39.16 -24.02
C SER A 28 32.46 -39.51 -22.54
N ARG A 29 32.32 -38.54 -21.61
CA ARG A 29 32.32 -38.79 -20.17
C ARG A 29 30.92 -38.68 -19.60
N HIS A 30 30.53 -39.65 -18.77
CA HIS A 30 29.15 -39.78 -18.29
C HIS A 30 29.05 -39.71 -16.78
N PHE A 31 28.15 -38.87 -16.30
CA PHE A 31 27.79 -38.72 -14.89
C PHE A 31 26.42 -39.35 -14.66
N VAL A 32 26.39 -40.55 -14.10
CA VAL A 32 25.16 -41.35 -13.93
C VAL A 32 24.58 -41.07 -12.55
N MET A 33 23.34 -40.57 -12.52
CA MET A 33 22.58 -40.29 -11.30
C MET A 33 21.51 -41.37 -11.07
N VAL A 34 21.71 -42.19 -10.05
CA VAL A 34 20.78 -43.25 -9.62
C VAL A 34 19.90 -42.70 -8.50
N GLY A 35 18.58 -42.70 -8.72
CA GLY A 35 17.60 -42.23 -7.73
C GLY A 35 17.31 -43.27 -6.65
N GLY A 36 16.71 -42.84 -5.54
CA GLY A 36 16.27 -43.74 -4.47
C GLY A 36 14.90 -44.36 -4.73
N LEU A 37 14.35 -45.03 -3.72
CA LEU A 37 12.99 -45.59 -3.78
C LEU A 37 12.00 -44.50 -4.21
N THR A 38 11.01 -44.85 -5.04
CA THR A 38 10.01 -43.94 -5.66
C THR A 38 10.52 -42.97 -6.73
N ASN A 39 11.83 -42.77 -6.86
CA ASN A 39 12.36 -41.81 -7.82
C ASN A 39 12.22 -42.30 -9.26
N GLY A 40 12.03 -41.33 -10.16
CA GLY A 40 12.02 -41.50 -11.60
C GLY A 40 12.91 -40.46 -12.26
N LEU A 41 12.58 -39.99 -13.45
CA LEU A 41 13.36 -38.93 -14.09
C LEU A 41 13.20 -37.58 -13.37
N LEU A 42 14.28 -36.78 -13.37
CA LEU A 42 14.33 -35.41 -12.85
C LEU A 42 13.97 -35.31 -11.35
N PHE A 43 14.30 -36.34 -10.57
CA PHE A 43 13.98 -36.42 -9.14
C PHE A 43 14.68 -35.34 -8.28
N ALA A 44 15.85 -34.85 -8.72
CA ALA A 44 16.65 -33.87 -7.98
C ALA A 44 16.37 -32.43 -8.46
N PRO A 45 15.94 -31.49 -7.58
CA PRO A 45 15.68 -30.10 -7.98
C PRO A 45 16.90 -29.36 -8.54
N TYR A 46 18.11 -29.83 -8.22
CA TYR A 46 19.37 -29.28 -8.71
C TYR A 46 19.86 -29.91 -10.01
N TYR A 47 19.09 -30.82 -10.63
CA TYR A 47 19.49 -31.54 -11.84
C TYR A 47 19.94 -30.59 -12.97
N GLU A 48 19.12 -29.60 -13.35
CA GLU A 48 19.47 -28.65 -14.42
C GLU A 48 20.73 -27.84 -14.09
N GLY A 49 20.87 -27.42 -12.84
CA GLY A 49 22.04 -26.68 -12.39
C GLY A 49 23.32 -27.52 -12.42
N LEU A 50 23.20 -28.81 -12.08
CA LEU A 50 24.29 -29.77 -12.14
C LEU A 50 24.66 -30.10 -13.59
N ALA A 51 23.67 -30.40 -14.44
CA ALA A 51 23.86 -30.67 -15.86
C ALA A 51 24.50 -29.48 -16.58
N GLY A 52 24.04 -28.26 -16.31
CA GLY A 52 24.65 -27.04 -16.84
C GLY A 52 26.13 -26.90 -16.45
N LYS A 53 26.49 -27.15 -15.19
CA LYS A 53 27.89 -27.10 -14.72
C LYS A 53 28.74 -28.23 -15.29
N LEU A 54 28.23 -29.45 -15.32
CA LEU A 54 28.93 -30.63 -15.84
C LEU A 54 29.16 -30.54 -17.34
N LYS A 55 28.23 -29.95 -18.09
CA LYS A 55 28.39 -29.63 -19.51
C LYS A 55 29.61 -28.74 -19.77
N THR A 56 29.88 -27.74 -18.91
CA THR A 56 31.09 -26.90 -19.03
C THR A 56 32.39 -27.66 -18.79
N ARG A 57 32.33 -28.85 -18.19
CA ARG A 57 33.48 -29.74 -17.91
C ARG A 57 33.50 -30.96 -18.82
N GLU A 58 32.74 -30.95 -19.91
CA GLU A 58 32.63 -32.05 -20.86
C GLU A 58 32.11 -33.35 -20.22
N TRP A 59 31.05 -33.25 -19.41
CA TRP A 59 30.32 -34.41 -18.89
C TRP A 59 28.86 -34.40 -19.37
N THR A 60 28.37 -35.57 -19.75
CA THR A 60 26.96 -35.84 -20.06
C THR A 60 26.29 -36.38 -18.80
N VAL A 61 25.15 -35.81 -18.40
CA VAL A 61 24.40 -36.33 -17.25
C VAL A 61 23.40 -37.38 -17.72
N VAL A 62 23.37 -38.52 -17.02
CA VAL A 62 22.53 -39.68 -17.35
C VAL A 62 21.67 -40.03 -16.15
N GLN A 63 20.35 -40.16 -16.34
CA GLN A 63 19.42 -40.69 -15.34
C GLN A 63 18.75 -41.95 -15.89
N PRO A 64 19.11 -43.15 -15.41
CA PRO A 64 18.39 -44.36 -15.77
C PRO A 64 17.05 -44.48 -15.04
N ILE A 65 16.08 -45.05 -15.73
CA ILE A 65 14.92 -45.70 -15.13
C ILE A 65 15.29 -47.17 -14.99
N LEU A 66 15.25 -47.67 -13.76
CA LEU A 66 15.46 -49.08 -13.44
C LEU A 66 14.11 -49.78 -13.31
N SER A 67 14.08 -51.10 -13.33
CA SER A 67 12.87 -51.88 -13.04
C SER A 67 12.33 -51.61 -11.63
N SER A 68 13.18 -51.15 -10.70
CA SER A 68 12.78 -50.72 -9.36
C SER A 68 12.29 -49.26 -9.28
N SER A 69 12.40 -48.45 -10.33
CA SER A 69 11.95 -47.05 -10.29
C SER A 69 10.43 -46.91 -10.10
N TYR A 70 10.00 -45.72 -9.64
CA TYR A 70 8.59 -45.40 -9.34
C TYR A 70 7.92 -46.39 -8.36
N THR A 71 7.08 -47.32 -8.84
CA THR A 71 6.37 -48.31 -8.00
C THR A 71 6.98 -49.71 -8.10
N GLY A 72 7.98 -49.91 -8.97
CA GLY A 72 8.59 -51.21 -9.21
C GLY A 72 9.47 -51.72 -8.05
N TRP A 73 9.95 -50.83 -7.19
CA TRP A 73 10.84 -51.17 -6.08
C TRP A 73 10.26 -52.19 -5.10
N GLY A 74 8.93 -52.32 -5.02
CA GLY A 74 8.26 -53.26 -4.11
C GLY A 74 8.44 -54.74 -4.47
N VAL A 75 8.85 -55.03 -5.70
CA VAL A 75 9.13 -56.40 -6.17
C VAL A 75 10.54 -56.55 -6.76
N GLY A 76 11.29 -55.45 -6.92
CA GLY A 76 12.66 -55.46 -7.43
C GLY A 76 13.67 -56.15 -6.52
N SER A 77 14.92 -56.19 -6.96
CA SER A 77 16.06 -56.62 -6.15
C SER A 77 17.30 -55.81 -6.49
N LEU A 78 18.16 -55.62 -5.50
CA LEU A 78 19.41 -54.87 -5.64
C LEU A 78 20.34 -55.49 -6.71
N ASP A 79 20.28 -56.81 -6.86
CA ASP A 79 21.04 -57.54 -7.87
C ASP A 79 20.53 -57.31 -9.29
N GLN A 80 19.22 -57.12 -9.44
CA GLN A 80 18.63 -56.76 -10.72
C GLN A 80 19.03 -55.33 -11.10
N ASP A 81 18.95 -54.39 -10.16
CA ASP A 81 19.30 -52.99 -10.40
C ASP A 81 20.78 -52.83 -10.76
N ALA A 82 21.68 -53.54 -10.05
CA ALA A 82 23.10 -53.59 -10.41
C ALA A 82 23.34 -54.20 -11.81
N HIS A 83 22.57 -55.22 -12.21
CA HIS A 83 22.65 -55.80 -13.56
C HIS A 83 22.17 -54.81 -14.63
N GLU A 84 21.09 -54.07 -14.37
CA GLU A 84 20.59 -53.05 -15.28
C GLU A 84 21.55 -51.86 -15.41
N LEU A 85 22.23 -51.47 -14.34
CA LEU A 85 23.31 -50.48 -14.39
C LEU A 85 24.51 -50.97 -15.22
N LEU A 86 24.85 -52.26 -15.16
CA LEU A 86 25.87 -52.86 -16.03
C LEU A 86 25.45 -52.84 -17.52
N LEU A 87 24.17 -53.12 -17.81
CA LEU A 87 23.64 -53.00 -19.17
C LEU A 87 23.72 -51.55 -19.67
N LEU A 88 23.40 -50.57 -18.82
CA LEU A 88 23.54 -49.16 -19.13
C LEU A 88 25.00 -48.80 -19.45
N THR A 89 25.97 -49.24 -18.65
CA THR A 89 27.37 -48.89 -18.89
C THR A 89 27.92 -49.54 -20.16
N CYS A 90 27.52 -50.77 -20.50
CA CYS A 90 27.80 -51.38 -21.80
C CYS A 90 27.20 -50.57 -22.96
N TYR A 91 25.93 -50.16 -22.84
CA TYR A 91 25.28 -49.32 -23.85
C TYR A 91 26.02 -47.99 -24.05
N LEU A 92 26.39 -47.31 -22.95
CA LEU A 92 27.14 -46.05 -23.02
C LEU A 92 28.52 -46.25 -23.68
N LYS A 93 29.19 -47.39 -23.45
CA LYS A 93 30.45 -47.74 -24.12
C LYS A 93 30.24 -47.90 -25.63
N GLU A 94 29.34 -48.79 -26.03
CA GLU A 94 29.16 -49.21 -27.42
C GLU A 94 28.51 -48.12 -28.30
N HIS A 95 27.52 -47.41 -27.76
CA HIS A 95 26.68 -46.50 -28.55
C HIS A 95 26.94 -45.02 -28.28
N ARG A 96 27.58 -44.67 -27.16
CA ARG A 96 27.89 -43.28 -26.77
C ARG A 96 29.39 -43.00 -26.63
N GLY A 97 30.25 -43.97 -26.93
CA GLY A 97 31.72 -43.79 -26.89
C GLY A 97 32.25 -43.48 -25.49
N CYS A 98 31.63 -44.04 -24.45
CA CYS A 98 31.93 -43.72 -23.06
C CYS A 98 33.35 -44.15 -22.65
N THR A 99 34.14 -43.22 -22.12
CA THR A 99 35.51 -43.46 -21.63
C THR A 99 35.60 -43.48 -20.10
N ASP A 100 34.96 -42.52 -19.44
CA ASP A 100 34.93 -42.35 -17.98
C ASP A 100 33.48 -42.29 -17.48
N ILE A 101 33.21 -42.95 -16.35
CA ILE A 101 31.94 -42.89 -15.63
C ILE A 101 32.15 -42.38 -14.20
N ILE A 102 31.27 -41.49 -13.75
CA ILE A 102 31.06 -41.22 -12.31
C ILE A 102 29.65 -41.65 -11.97
N MET A 103 29.48 -42.41 -10.89
CA MET A 103 28.17 -42.83 -10.40
C MET A 103 27.82 -42.08 -9.12
N LEU A 104 26.63 -41.48 -9.10
CA LEU A 104 26.05 -40.87 -7.92
C LEU A 104 24.80 -41.66 -7.53
N GLY A 105 24.80 -42.20 -6.33
CA GLY A 105 23.61 -42.76 -5.69
C GLY A 105 22.96 -41.69 -4.82
N PHE A 106 21.66 -41.46 -4.99
CA PHE A 106 20.87 -40.54 -4.18
C PHE A 106 19.94 -41.33 -3.25
N SER A 107 20.01 -41.07 -1.94
CA SER A 107 19.24 -41.81 -0.94
C SER A 107 19.46 -43.32 -1.10
N THR A 108 18.40 -44.14 -1.20
CA THR A 108 18.50 -45.59 -1.42
C THR A 108 19.26 -45.98 -2.71
N GLY A 109 19.42 -45.07 -3.67
CA GLY A 109 20.27 -45.30 -4.86
C GLY A 109 21.75 -45.48 -4.51
N CYS A 110 22.16 -45.17 -3.27
CA CYS A 110 23.49 -45.48 -2.77
C CYS A 110 23.74 -46.99 -2.74
N GLN A 111 22.75 -47.78 -2.31
CA GLN A 111 22.82 -49.24 -2.23
C GLN A 111 23.06 -49.83 -3.64
N ASP A 112 22.37 -49.30 -4.65
CA ASP A 112 22.53 -49.72 -6.05
C ASP A 112 23.95 -49.47 -6.55
N VAL A 113 24.53 -48.31 -6.21
CA VAL A 113 25.90 -47.96 -6.58
C VAL A 113 26.91 -48.86 -5.87
N VAL A 114 26.73 -49.13 -4.57
CA VAL A 114 27.60 -50.06 -3.81
C VAL A 114 27.57 -51.45 -4.45
N ARG A 115 26.38 -51.95 -4.78
CA ARG A 115 26.19 -53.28 -5.39
C ARG A 115 26.70 -53.34 -6.82
N TYR A 116 26.52 -52.28 -7.61
CA TYR A 116 27.13 -52.14 -8.93
C TYR A 116 28.65 -52.23 -8.83
N VAL A 117 29.28 -51.50 -7.90
CA VAL A 117 30.74 -51.55 -7.73
C VAL A 117 31.17 -52.97 -7.39
N GLN A 118 30.49 -53.65 -6.47
CA GLN A 118 30.78 -55.04 -6.10
C GLN A 118 30.78 -55.99 -7.29
N ARG A 119 29.81 -55.86 -8.20
CA ARG A 119 29.70 -56.72 -9.40
C ARG A 119 30.59 -56.28 -10.56
N SER A 120 30.87 -54.98 -10.68
CA SER A 120 31.65 -54.41 -11.79
C SER A 120 33.15 -54.76 -11.71
N VAL A 121 33.69 -54.97 -10.50
CA VAL A 121 35.11 -55.32 -10.26
C VAL A 121 35.52 -56.61 -10.97
N ALA A 122 34.58 -57.50 -11.31
CA ALA A 122 34.83 -58.76 -12.00
C ALA A 122 34.87 -58.65 -13.55
N SER A 123 34.62 -57.47 -14.14
CA SER A 123 34.43 -57.32 -15.59
C SER A 123 35.43 -56.33 -16.21
N GLU A 124 36.44 -56.83 -16.93
CA GLU A 124 37.45 -56.01 -17.62
C GLU A 124 36.91 -55.21 -18.82
N ASP A 125 35.70 -55.52 -19.31
CA ASP A 125 35.12 -54.93 -20.52
C ASP A 125 34.25 -53.68 -20.28
N LEU A 126 34.25 -53.11 -19.06
CA LEU A 126 33.44 -51.94 -18.73
C LEU A 126 34.21 -50.62 -18.87
N PRO A 127 33.53 -49.47 -19.11
CA PRO A 127 34.15 -48.16 -19.00
C PRO A 127 34.77 -47.92 -17.62
N ARG A 128 35.81 -47.09 -17.55
CA ARG A 128 36.49 -46.81 -16.28
C ARG A 128 35.56 -46.07 -15.32
N LEU A 129 35.24 -46.70 -14.18
CA LEU A 129 34.60 -46.02 -13.06
C LEU A 129 35.62 -45.12 -12.37
N ARG A 130 35.46 -43.81 -12.53
CA ARG A 130 36.41 -42.78 -12.07
C ARG A 130 36.19 -42.40 -10.61
N ALA A 131 34.94 -42.38 -10.17
CA ALA A 131 34.56 -42.13 -8.78
C ALA A 131 33.12 -42.60 -8.51
N ALA A 132 32.81 -42.84 -7.24
CA ALA A 132 31.46 -43.03 -6.73
C ALA A 132 31.10 -41.88 -5.76
N ILE A 133 29.84 -41.46 -5.76
CA ILE A 133 29.30 -40.46 -4.85
C ILE A 133 28.08 -41.08 -4.16
N LEU A 134 28.16 -41.23 -2.84
CA LEU A 134 27.05 -41.70 -2.01
C LEU A 134 26.41 -40.48 -1.36
N GLN A 135 25.31 -40.00 -1.95
CA GLN A 135 24.60 -38.81 -1.48
C GLN A 135 23.38 -39.21 -0.65
N ALA A 136 23.37 -38.80 0.61
CA ALA A 136 22.41 -39.22 1.63
C ALA A 136 22.32 -40.76 1.77
N PRO A 137 23.43 -41.49 2.01
CA PRO A 137 23.37 -42.94 2.24
C PRO A 137 22.69 -43.21 3.58
N VAL A 138 21.39 -43.49 3.53
CA VAL A 138 20.52 -43.71 4.69
C VAL A 138 20.04 -45.16 4.74
N SER A 139 19.76 -45.64 5.95
CA SER A 139 19.25 -46.99 6.18
C SER A 139 17.75 -47.06 5.94
N ASP A 140 17.34 -47.82 4.91
CA ASP A 140 15.93 -48.12 4.67
C ASP A 140 15.30 -48.85 5.87
N ARG A 141 16.10 -49.68 6.55
CA ARG A 141 15.68 -50.44 7.73
C ARG A 141 15.34 -49.52 8.90
N GLU A 142 16.21 -48.58 9.21
CA GLU A 142 15.97 -47.60 10.28
C GLU A 142 14.85 -46.63 9.93
N TYR A 143 14.74 -46.25 8.65
CA TYR A 143 13.64 -45.43 8.15
C TYR A 143 12.28 -46.13 8.28
N LEU A 144 12.18 -47.38 7.80
CA LEU A 144 10.96 -48.18 7.89
C LEU A 144 10.61 -48.55 9.34
N ALA A 145 11.61 -48.70 10.22
CA ALA A 145 11.38 -48.91 11.65
C ALA A 145 10.70 -47.73 12.36
N MET A 146 10.67 -46.53 11.76
CA MET A 146 9.89 -45.40 12.30
C MET A 146 8.37 -45.61 12.15
N SER A 147 7.92 -46.54 11.30
CA SER A 147 6.52 -46.92 11.19
C SER A 147 6.15 -48.00 12.22
N PRO A 148 5.05 -47.84 12.98
CA PRO A 148 4.65 -48.77 14.04
C PRO A 148 4.27 -50.17 13.51
N ASP A 149 3.88 -50.29 12.25
CA ASP A 149 3.40 -51.55 11.65
C ASP A 149 4.55 -52.46 11.19
N THR A 150 5.77 -51.91 11.02
CA THR A 150 6.91 -52.60 10.40
C THR A 150 7.30 -53.91 11.11
N PRO A 151 7.38 -53.99 12.45
CA PRO A 151 7.74 -55.24 13.13
C PRO A 151 6.74 -56.38 12.90
N GLN A 152 5.45 -56.06 12.76
CA GLN A 152 4.40 -57.06 12.53
C GLN A 152 4.43 -57.54 11.08
N LEU A 153 4.63 -56.62 10.13
CA LEU A 153 4.76 -56.94 8.71
C LEU A 153 6.01 -57.76 8.41
N LEU A 154 7.13 -57.48 9.09
CA LEU A 154 8.37 -58.24 8.94
C LEU A 154 8.18 -59.70 9.39
N LYS A 155 7.55 -59.94 10.55
CA LYS A 155 7.21 -61.30 11.00
C LYS A 155 6.32 -62.06 10.02
N GLN A 156 5.37 -61.36 9.38
CA GLN A 156 4.52 -61.96 8.36
C GLN A 156 5.31 -62.32 7.10
N ALA A 157 6.23 -61.45 6.68
CA ALA A 157 7.13 -61.73 5.56
C ALA A 157 8.05 -62.94 5.85
N GLU A 158 8.67 -63.00 7.02
CA GLU A 158 9.50 -64.14 7.45
C GLU A 158 8.72 -65.47 7.41
N ALA A 159 7.47 -65.47 7.89
CA ALA A 159 6.61 -66.66 7.86
C ALA A 159 6.26 -67.10 6.43
N LEU A 160 6.01 -66.15 5.51
CA LEU A 160 5.74 -66.44 4.10
C LEU A 160 7.00 -66.93 3.38
N ILE A 161 8.17 -66.35 3.65
CA ILE A 161 9.45 -66.79 3.10
C ILE A 161 9.75 -68.23 3.55
N ALA A 162 9.55 -68.55 4.84
CA ALA A 162 9.74 -69.90 5.37
C ALA A 162 8.81 -70.95 4.71
N GLN A 163 7.67 -70.52 4.16
CA GLN A 163 6.73 -71.36 3.40
C GLN A 163 7.06 -71.43 1.89
N GLY A 164 8.16 -70.83 1.44
CA GLY A 164 8.50 -70.73 0.01
C GLY A 164 7.67 -69.71 -0.77
N ARG A 165 6.94 -68.83 -0.08
CA ARG A 165 6.01 -67.83 -0.66
C ARG A 165 6.59 -66.40 -0.60
N GLY A 166 7.87 -66.27 -0.91
CA GLY A 166 8.60 -64.99 -0.84
C GLY A 166 8.10 -63.91 -1.81
N GLU A 167 7.46 -64.29 -2.92
CA GLU A 167 6.95 -63.35 -3.93
C GLU A 167 5.52 -62.87 -3.66
N ASP A 168 4.87 -63.35 -2.60
CA ASP A 168 3.53 -62.90 -2.22
C ASP A 168 3.58 -61.47 -1.68
N ILE A 169 2.61 -60.63 -2.09
CA ILE A 169 2.47 -59.24 -1.61
C ILE A 169 1.98 -59.24 -0.16
N VAL A 170 2.75 -58.60 0.73
CA VAL A 170 2.48 -58.57 2.17
C VAL A 170 1.86 -57.25 2.59
N CYS A 171 2.27 -56.14 1.98
CA CYS A 171 1.80 -54.82 2.38
C CYS A 171 1.87 -53.78 1.26
N ARG A 172 1.28 -52.62 1.56
CA ARG A 172 1.45 -51.37 0.83
C ARG A 172 1.84 -50.29 1.86
N PRO A 173 3.14 -50.08 2.12
CA PRO A 173 3.57 -49.16 3.16
C PRO A 173 3.06 -47.75 2.88
N ALA A 174 2.30 -47.19 3.82
CA ALA A 174 1.79 -45.82 3.71
C ALA A 174 2.94 -44.78 3.67
N ALA A 175 4.09 -45.12 4.26
CA ALA A 175 5.29 -44.27 4.30
C ALA A 175 5.98 -44.10 2.94
N LEU A 176 5.74 -44.99 1.95
CA LEU A 176 6.44 -45.01 0.66
C LEU A 176 5.45 -45.11 -0.51
N GLU A 177 4.50 -44.17 -0.59
CA GLU A 177 3.58 -44.00 -1.73
C GLU A 177 2.72 -45.23 -2.12
N SER A 178 2.50 -46.19 -1.20
CA SER A 178 1.57 -47.34 -1.36
C SER A 178 1.91 -48.35 -2.47
N ALA A 179 3.18 -48.50 -2.88
CA ALA A 179 3.57 -49.58 -3.78
C ALA A 179 3.36 -50.97 -3.12
N PRO A 180 2.90 -52.00 -3.86
CA PRO A 180 2.78 -53.35 -3.34
C PRO A 180 4.16 -53.98 -3.12
N VAL A 181 4.44 -54.43 -1.89
CA VAL A 181 5.74 -54.99 -1.51
C VAL A 181 5.62 -56.49 -1.26
N CYS A 182 6.46 -57.30 -1.92
CA CYS A 182 6.52 -58.75 -1.69
C CYS A 182 7.29 -59.10 -0.40
N ALA A 183 7.05 -60.29 0.15
CA ALA A 183 7.66 -60.73 1.41
C ALA A 183 9.20 -60.68 1.36
N ARG A 184 9.81 -61.16 0.27
CA ARG A 184 11.26 -61.09 0.03
C ARG A 184 11.77 -59.66 0.08
N ARG A 185 11.13 -58.73 -0.64
CA ARG A 185 11.58 -57.34 -0.72
C ARG A 185 11.39 -56.60 0.60
N LEU A 186 10.34 -56.90 1.36
CA LEU A 186 10.18 -56.35 2.70
C LEU A 186 11.30 -56.83 3.64
N GLN A 187 11.68 -58.10 3.57
CA GLN A 187 12.84 -58.62 4.33
C GLN A 187 14.16 -57.95 3.89
N SER A 188 14.33 -57.72 2.59
CA SER A 188 15.49 -57.03 2.01
C SER A 188 15.68 -55.61 2.56
N LEU A 189 14.58 -54.85 2.66
CA LEU A 189 14.57 -53.44 3.08
C LEU A 189 14.55 -53.24 4.61
N ALA A 190 13.79 -54.07 5.34
CA ALA A 190 13.50 -53.86 6.76
C ALA A 190 14.07 -54.96 7.69
N GLY A 191 14.64 -56.02 7.15
CA GLY A 191 15.32 -57.07 7.92
C GLY A 191 16.76 -56.67 8.28
N LYS A 192 17.21 -57.04 9.49
CA LYS A 192 18.63 -56.93 9.84
C LYS A 192 19.44 -57.93 9.02
N GLY A 193 20.46 -57.46 8.32
CA GLY A 193 21.23 -58.28 7.37
C GLY A 193 20.47 -58.62 6.07
N GLY A 194 19.40 -57.87 5.76
CA GLY A 194 18.79 -57.90 4.43
C GLY A 194 19.71 -57.30 3.37
N ASP A 195 19.42 -57.55 2.10
CA ASP A 195 20.31 -57.14 0.99
C ASP A 195 20.55 -55.61 0.93
N ASP A 196 19.62 -54.78 1.43
CA ASP A 196 19.73 -53.31 1.43
C ASP A 196 20.26 -52.75 2.77
N ASP A 197 20.54 -53.59 3.78
CA ASP A 197 21.01 -53.18 5.11
C ASP A 197 22.51 -52.84 5.11
N MET A 198 22.88 -51.79 4.36
CA MET A 198 24.28 -51.38 4.15
C MET A 198 24.73 -50.17 4.99
N PHE A 199 23.78 -49.38 5.49
CA PHE A 199 24.05 -48.06 6.09
C PHE A 199 23.42 -47.86 7.48
N SER A 200 22.93 -48.93 8.12
CA SER A 200 22.33 -48.86 9.45
C SER A 200 23.33 -48.39 10.51
N SER A 201 22.89 -47.48 11.39
CA SER A 201 23.75 -46.85 12.37
C SER A 201 24.25 -47.79 13.47
N ASP A 202 23.51 -48.88 13.73
CA ASP A 202 23.83 -49.93 14.70
C ASP A 202 24.77 -51.03 14.16
N LEU A 203 25.13 -51.02 12.87
CA LEU A 203 26.12 -51.95 12.32
C LEU A 203 27.49 -51.64 12.94
N THR A 204 28.23 -52.69 13.28
CA THR A 204 29.60 -52.57 13.79
C THR A 204 30.55 -52.14 12.69
N ASP A 205 31.69 -51.55 13.05
CA ASP A 205 32.68 -51.13 12.05
C ASP A 205 33.24 -52.32 11.25
N ALA A 206 33.26 -53.54 11.82
CA ALA A 206 33.62 -54.77 11.12
C ALA A 206 32.58 -55.19 10.08
N GLU A 207 31.28 -55.12 10.42
CA GLU A 207 30.18 -55.39 9.48
C GLU A 207 30.16 -54.36 8.34
N LEU A 208 30.36 -53.06 8.65
CA LEU A 208 30.46 -52.02 7.62
C LEU A 208 31.68 -52.26 6.70
N GLN A 209 32.81 -52.69 7.26
CA GLN A 209 34.01 -53.00 6.48
C GLN A 209 33.80 -54.21 5.56
N GLU A 210 33.04 -55.21 5.99
CA GLU A 210 32.65 -56.37 5.16
C GLU A 210 31.74 -55.94 4.00
N LEU A 211 30.79 -55.03 4.27
CA LEU A 211 29.80 -54.57 3.30
C LEU A 211 30.33 -53.55 2.30
N LEU A 212 31.29 -52.70 2.68
CA LEU A 212 31.76 -51.57 1.86
C LEU A 212 33.23 -51.67 1.44
N GLY A 213 34.00 -52.57 2.04
CA GLY A 213 35.45 -52.65 1.83
C GLY A 213 35.88 -52.98 0.41
N HIS A 214 35.02 -53.62 -0.40
CA HIS A 214 35.30 -53.87 -1.81
C HIS A 214 35.39 -52.57 -2.64
N MET A 215 34.87 -51.45 -2.14
CA MET A 215 34.93 -50.15 -2.79
C MET A 215 36.29 -49.45 -2.60
N ALA A 216 37.21 -49.99 -1.81
CA ALA A 216 38.51 -49.36 -1.53
C ALA A 216 39.31 -48.98 -2.79
N GLY A 217 39.11 -49.68 -3.91
CA GLY A 217 39.75 -49.36 -5.20
C GLY A 217 39.14 -48.18 -5.97
N THR A 218 37.99 -47.65 -5.55
CA THR A 218 37.24 -46.58 -6.23
C THR A 218 37.20 -45.32 -5.37
N PRO A 219 37.70 -44.16 -5.83
CA PRO A 219 37.55 -42.89 -5.12
C PRO A 219 36.09 -42.62 -4.79
N THR A 220 35.75 -42.52 -3.51
CA THR A 220 34.35 -42.44 -3.06
C THR A 220 34.10 -41.20 -2.21
N LEU A 221 33.07 -40.43 -2.53
CA LEU A 221 32.63 -39.29 -1.72
C LEU A 221 31.33 -39.64 -0.98
N VAL A 222 31.36 -39.62 0.35
CA VAL A 222 30.19 -39.80 1.21
C VAL A 222 29.66 -38.42 1.61
N VAL A 223 28.46 -38.09 1.13
CA VAL A 223 27.79 -36.81 1.35
C VAL A 223 26.58 -37.05 2.23
N ILE A 224 26.66 -36.76 3.52
CA ILE A 224 25.53 -36.89 4.46
C ILE A 224 25.33 -35.59 5.25
N SER A 225 24.08 -35.13 5.30
CA SER A 225 23.69 -33.95 6.08
C SER A 225 23.34 -34.35 7.51
N GLY A 226 23.66 -33.50 8.49
CA GLY A 226 23.21 -33.68 9.87
C GLY A 226 21.71 -33.44 10.10
N ALA A 227 20.98 -33.02 9.06
CA ALA A 227 19.54 -32.71 9.09
C ALA A 227 18.75 -33.47 8.01
N ASP A 228 19.23 -34.65 7.62
CA ASP A 228 18.55 -35.52 6.65
C ASP A 228 17.22 -36.05 7.21
N GLU A 229 16.12 -35.91 6.47
CA GLU A 229 14.77 -36.29 6.93
C GLU A 229 14.56 -37.80 7.02
N CYS A 230 15.41 -38.59 6.36
CA CYS A 230 15.37 -40.04 6.40
C CYS A 230 16.19 -40.64 7.54
N LEU A 231 16.95 -39.83 8.29
CA LEU A 231 17.66 -40.29 9.49
C LEU A 231 16.73 -40.26 10.71
N PRO A 232 16.72 -41.32 11.54
CA PRO A 232 16.05 -41.26 12.82
C PRO A 232 16.61 -40.13 13.70
N PRO A 233 15.80 -39.46 14.54
CA PRO A 233 16.24 -38.31 15.34
C PRO A 233 17.42 -38.57 16.28
N HIS A 234 17.72 -39.83 16.59
CA HIS A 234 18.80 -40.25 17.47
C HIS A 234 20.13 -40.51 16.73
N VAL A 235 20.13 -40.56 15.39
CA VAL A 235 21.31 -40.86 14.58
C VAL A 235 22.04 -39.58 14.22
N ASN A 236 23.34 -39.51 14.52
CA ASN A 236 24.20 -38.42 14.09
C ASN A 236 24.73 -38.70 12.68
N GLY A 237 24.11 -38.10 11.67
CA GLY A 237 24.48 -38.29 10.26
C GLY A 237 25.96 -38.00 9.96
N VAL A 238 26.54 -36.96 10.57
CA VAL A 238 27.96 -36.62 10.37
C VAL A 238 28.89 -37.73 10.88
N ALA A 239 28.60 -38.25 12.09
CA ALA A 239 29.39 -39.33 12.67
C ALA A 239 29.24 -40.62 11.84
N LEU A 240 28.02 -40.91 11.38
CA LEU A 240 27.75 -42.05 10.49
C LEU A 240 28.54 -41.93 9.19
N GLY A 241 28.52 -40.78 8.51
CA GLY A 241 29.27 -40.56 7.28
C GLY A 241 30.78 -40.78 7.42
N LYS A 242 31.36 -40.40 8.56
CA LYS A 242 32.79 -40.67 8.86
C LYS A 242 33.06 -42.17 9.04
N ARG A 243 32.16 -42.89 9.73
CA ARG A 243 32.25 -44.35 9.88
C ARG A 243 32.14 -45.07 8.54
N LEU A 244 31.20 -44.66 7.69
CA LEU A 244 31.05 -45.21 6.33
C LEU A 244 32.28 -44.98 5.46
N ALA A 245 32.83 -43.76 5.45
CA ALA A 245 34.07 -43.46 4.73
C ALA A 245 35.26 -44.29 5.25
N SER A 246 35.38 -44.43 6.57
CA SER A 246 36.41 -45.28 7.18
C SER A 246 36.29 -46.74 6.79
N ALA A 247 35.06 -47.28 6.69
CA ALA A 247 34.80 -48.67 6.30
C ALA A 247 35.07 -48.94 4.81
N ILE A 248 34.89 -47.94 3.94
CA ILE A 248 35.31 -48.07 2.52
C ILE A 248 36.83 -48.11 2.41
N GLY A 249 37.54 -47.32 3.22
CA GLY A 249 38.99 -47.27 3.27
C GLY A 249 39.58 -45.96 2.75
N PRO A 250 40.90 -45.90 2.49
CA PRO A 250 41.65 -44.65 2.33
C PRO A 250 41.29 -43.84 1.06
N SER A 251 40.57 -44.44 0.11
CA SER A 251 40.09 -43.77 -1.10
C SER A 251 38.77 -43.02 -0.90
N ALA A 252 38.13 -43.17 0.27
CA ALA A 252 36.87 -42.50 0.59
C ALA A 252 37.08 -41.23 1.42
N GLN A 253 36.22 -40.24 1.17
CA GLN A 253 36.15 -38.99 1.93
C GLN A 253 34.71 -38.72 2.36
N SER A 254 34.54 -38.13 3.54
CA SER A 254 33.27 -37.57 3.99
C SER A 254 33.32 -36.05 3.93
N THR A 255 32.20 -35.40 3.58
CA THR A 255 32.11 -33.96 3.25
C THR A 255 32.50 -32.97 4.36
N GLN A 256 32.96 -33.43 5.53
CA GLN A 256 33.55 -32.57 6.56
C GLN A 256 35.07 -32.46 6.53
N ASP A 257 35.80 -33.26 5.74
CA ASP A 257 37.26 -33.30 5.85
C ASP A 257 38.04 -32.41 4.87
N SER A 258 37.43 -31.85 3.82
CA SER A 258 37.99 -30.78 2.95
C SER A 258 37.14 -30.67 1.69
N TYR A 259 37.09 -29.49 1.06
CA TYR A 259 36.26 -29.10 -0.10
C TYR A 259 34.89 -28.48 0.20
N LEU A 260 34.88 -27.45 1.04
CA LEU A 260 34.21 -26.19 0.68
C LEU A 260 35.31 -25.23 0.17
N PRO A 261 35.24 -24.72 -1.08
CA PRO A 261 36.20 -23.72 -1.53
C PRO A 261 36.10 -22.44 -0.70
N PRO A 262 37.19 -21.67 -0.58
CA PRO A 262 37.23 -20.45 0.21
C PRO A 262 36.43 -19.32 -0.48
N GLU A 263 35.70 -18.58 0.36
CA GLU A 263 35.06 -17.28 0.12
C GLU A 263 34.07 -17.16 -1.06
N ALA A 264 32.80 -17.43 -0.75
CA ALA A 264 31.64 -16.77 -1.33
C ALA A 264 30.77 -16.22 -0.18
N PRO A 265 30.01 -15.12 -0.37
CA PRO A 265 29.64 -14.17 0.68
C PRO A 265 28.77 -14.80 1.78
N SER A 266 29.04 -14.35 3.02
CA SER A 266 28.34 -14.61 4.30
C SER A 266 27.00 -15.37 4.25
N ASP A 267 26.95 -16.48 4.97
CA ASP A 267 25.77 -17.30 5.30
C ASP A 267 24.47 -16.49 5.50
N SER A 268 23.50 -16.72 4.61
CA SER A 268 22.09 -16.34 4.81
C SER A 268 21.10 -17.49 4.55
N ASP A 269 21.56 -18.73 4.33
CA ASP A 269 20.72 -19.83 3.83
C ASP A 269 20.17 -20.79 4.92
N CYS A 270 19.98 -20.34 6.16
CA CYS A 270 19.02 -20.99 7.05
C CYS A 270 17.72 -20.17 7.09
N LEU A 271 16.81 -20.48 6.17
CA LEU A 271 15.46 -19.90 6.19
C LEU A 271 14.79 -20.26 7.51
N ARG A 272 14.32 -19.26 8.25
CA ARG A 272 13.66 -19.50 9.53
C ARG A 272 12.29 -20.11 9.34
N SER A 273 11.98 -21.08 10.18
CA SER A 273 10.68 -21.74 10.18
C SER A 273 9.63 -20.86 10.85
N VAL A 274 8.40 -20.87 10.33
CA VAL A 274 7.25 -20.26 11.05
C VAL A 274 7.03 -20.92 12.41
N GLN A 275 7.53 -22.14 12.63
CA GLN A 275 7.48 -22.83 13.92
C GLN A 275 8.32 -22.14 15.02
N ASP A 276 9.28 -21.29 14.65
CA ASP A 276 10.09 -20.48 15.58
C ASP A 276 9.25 -19.44 16.34
N LEU A 277 8.03 -19.15 15.86
CA LEU A 277 7.08 -18.28 16.55
C LEU A 277 6.33 -19.02 17.68
N PRO A 278 5.90 -18.31 18.74
CA PRO A 278 4.97 -18.85 19.73
C PRO A 278 3.73 -19.46 19.09
N ALA A 279 3.22 -20.56 19.66
CA ALA A 279 2.14 -21.36 19.07
C ALA A 279 0.89 -20.54 18.73
N CYS A 280 0.52 -19.58 19.59
CA CYS A 280 -0.61 -18.67 19.38
C CYS A 280 -0.46 -17.76 18.15
N PHE A 281 0.77 -17.48 17.69
CA PHE A 281 1.04 -16.58 16.56
C PHE A 281 1.33 -17.30 15.24
N ARG A 282 1.63 -18.61 15.28
CA ARG A 282 1.86 -19.42 14.07
C ARG A 282 0.70 -19.34 13.06
N PRO A 283 -0.59 -19.35 13.47
CA PRO A 283 -1.70 -19.23 12.53
C PRO A 283 -1.61 -18.00 11.63
N VAL A 284 -0.99 -16.89 12.06
CA VAL A 284 -0.88 -15.65 11.26
C VAL A 284 -0.15 -15.90 9.92
N PHE A 285 0.86 -16.78 9.90
CA PHE A 285 1.66 -17.08 8.70
C PHE A 285 1.45 -18.48 8.12
N ALA A 286 0.91 -19.43 8.91
CA ALA A 286 0.81 -20.84 8.53
C ALA A 286 0.01 -21.10 7.24
N SER A 287 -0.96 -20.24 6.91
CA SER A 287 -1.74 -20.32 5.66
C SER A 287 -1.03 -19.77 4.43
N SER A 288 0.12 -19.11 4.60
CA SER A 288 0.81 -18.36 3.54
C SER A 288 2.12 -19.03 3.11
N PHE A 289 2.95 -19.46 4.04
CA PHE A 289 4.22 -20.14 3.76
C PHE A 289 4.75 -20.86 5.02
N ARG A 290 5.58 -21.89 4.84
CA ARG A 290 6.20 -22.67 5.95
C ARG A 290 7.49 -22.03 6.47
N TYR A 291 8.23 -21.35 5.61
CA TYR A 291 9.51 -20.70 5.92
C TYR A 291 9.46 -19.23 5.52
N PHE A 292 10.04 -18.38 6.37
CA PHE A 292 10.27 -16.98 6.04
C PHE A 292 11.26 -16.89 4.88
N ASN A 293 11.08 -15.92 3.99
CA ASN A 293 12.04 -15.69 2.91
C ASN A 293 13.40 -15.19 3.46
N PRO A 294 14.47 -15.11 2.65
CA PRO A 294 15.80 -14.71 3.14
C PRO A 294 15.79 -13.35 3.87
N VAL A 295 15.11 -12.33 3.31
CA VAL A 295 15.01 -10.99 3.92
C VAL A 295 14.30 -11.04 5.27
N GLN A 296 13.19 -11.77 5.37
CA GLN A 296 12.42 -11.94 6.60
C GLN A 296 13.21 -12.74 7.65
N SER A 297 13.94 -13.78 7.22
CA SER A 297 14.76 -14.62 8.09
C SER A 297 15.94 -13.85 8.69
N GLU A 298 16.64 -13.05 7.89
CA GLU A 298 17.72 -12.19 8.38
C GLU A 298 17.20 -11.06 9.28
N CYS A 299 16.01 -10.52 8.96
CA CYS A 299 15.37 -9.50 9.80
C CYS A 299 14.77 -10.07 11.09
N TYR A 300 14.52 -11.38 11.21
CA TYR A 300 13.79 -11.97 12.33
C TYR A 300 14.39 -11.66 13.71
N PRO A 301 15.72 -11.76 13.95
CA PRO A 301 16.29 -11.43 15.26
C PRO A 301 16.08 -9.97 15.65
N SER A 302 16.13 -9.05 14.68
CA SER A 302 15.89 -7.61 14.93
C SER A 302 14.40 -7.30 15.03
N ALA A 303 13.55 -7.90 14.19
CA ALA A 303 12.13 -7.61 14.10
C ALA A 303 11.33 -8.27 15.23
N PHE A 304 11.49 -9.58 15.40
CA PHE A 304 10.80 -10.36 16.44
C PHE A 304 11.64 -10.56 17.71
N GLY A 305 12.96 -10.72 17.60
CA GLY A 305 13.83 -11.00 18.74
C GLY A 305 14.21 -9.78 19.59
N SER A 306 13.90 -8.56 19.14
CA SER A 306 14.33 -7.31 19.78
C SER A 306 13.21 -6.27 19.80
N ASP A 307 13.28 -5.35 20.76
CA ASP A 307 12.40 -4.17 20.86
C ASP A 307 13.02 -2.90 20.27
N LEU A 308 14.24 -2.99 19.74
CA LEU A 308 14.94 -1.85 19.15
C LEU A 308 14.31 -1.47 17.81
N SER A 309 14.35 -0.17 17.49
CA SER A 309 13.94 0.36 16.20
C SER A 309 14.78 -0.26 15.07
N MET A 310 14.25 -0.31 13.85
CA MET A 310 14.96 -0.85 12.68
C MET A 310 14.57 -0.12 11.38
N VAL A 311 15.50 -0.14 10.41
CA VAL A 311 15.24 0.34 9.04
C VAL A 311 15.66 -0.74 8.05
N VAL A 312 14.76 -1.08 7.13
CA VAL A 312 15.00 -2.08 6.09
C VAL A 312 14.88 -1.45 4.70
N ALA A 313 15.97 -1.45 3.96
CA ALA A 313 15.97 -1.18 2.52
C ALA A 313 16.02 -2.53 1.79
N ALA A 314 14.93 -2.92 1.13
CA ALA A 314 14.86 -4.15 0.33
C ALA A 314 13.94 -3.95 -0.88
N PRO A 315 14.23 -4.53 -2.05
CA PRO A 315 13.43 -4.35 -3.26
C PRO A 315 11.93 -4.64 -3.09
N THR A 316 11.12 -4.07 -3.96
CA THR A 316 9.68 -4.36 -4.00
C THR A 316 9.44 -5.83 -4.34
N GLY A 317 8.63 -6.51 -3.55
CA GLY A 317 8.38 -7.95 -3.67
C GLY A 317 9.25 -8.84 -2.76
N SER A 318 10.25 -8.30 -2.05
CA SER A 318 11.12 -9.08 -1.14
C SER A 318 10.49 -9.39 0.23
N GLY A 319 9.18 -9.17 0.43
CA GLY A 319 8.48 -9.56 1.65
C GLY A 319 8.61 -8.60 2.85
N LYS A 320 8.91 -7.31 2.61
CA LYS A 320 9.00 -6.25 3.63
C LYS A 320 7.82 -6.20 4.61
N THR A 321 6.60 -6.44 4.12
CA THR A 321 5.40 -6.49 4.97
C THR A 321 5.52 -7.54 6.08
N GLY A 322 6.12 -8.71 5.79
CA GLY A 322 6.33 -9.74 6.82
C GLY A 322 7.24 -9.27 7.96
N VAL A 323 8.21 -8.40 7.69
CA VAL A 323 9.07 -7.79 8.72
C VAL A 323 8.27 -6.89 9.66
N MET A 324 7.33 -6.11 9.11
CA MET A 324 6.41 -5.30 9.92
C MET A 324 5.46 -6.17 10.76
N GLU A 325 4.92 -7.25 10.16
CA GLU A 325 4.05 -8.20 10.86
C GLU A 325 4.79 -8.87 12.03
N LEU A 326 6.06 -9.23 11.87
CA LEU A 326 6.91 -9.73 12.95
C LEU A 326 7.10 -8.70 14.08
N ALA A 327 7.27 -7.41 13.74
CA ALA A 327 7.38 -6.35 14.74
C ALA A 327 6.08 -6.16 15.55
N ILE A 328 4.91 -6.30 14.90
CA ILE A 328 3.60 -6.32 15.59
C ILE A 328 3.56 -7.49 16.57
N LEU A 329 3.88 -8.70 16.10
CA LEU A 329 3.85 -9.90 16.96
C LEU A 329 4.82 -9.81 18.14
N ARG A 330 5.98 -9.16 17.98
CA ARG A 330 6.87 -8.87 19.11
C ARG A 330 6.24 -7.95 20.14
N LEU A 331 5.55 -6.88 19.71
CA LEU A 331 4.84 -6.04 20.65
C LEU A 331 3.77 -6.85 21.42
N MET A 332 3.05 -7.71 20.68
CA MET A 332 1.97 -8.55 21.24
C MET A 332 2.50 -9.69 22.13
N SER A 333 3.72 -10.18 21.90
CA SER A 333 4.28 -11.30 22.68
C SER A 333 4.43 -10.98 24.17
N ARG A 334 4.47 -9.70 24.54
CA ARG A 334 4.48 -9.22 25.93
C ARG A 334 3.21 -9.56 26.71
N TYR A 335 2.13 -9.97 26.03
CA TYR A 335 0.83 -10.30 26.62
C TYR A 335 0.46 -11.78 26.46
N ILE A 336 1.45 -12.62 26.18
CA ILE A 336 1.32 -14.06 26.29
C ILE A 336 1.42 -14.42 27.78
N LYS A 337 0.40 -15.08 28.32
CA LYS A 337 0.40 -15.59 29.70
C LYS A 337 1.35 -16.78 29.83
N GLU A 338 1.73 -17.15 31.05
CA GLU A 338 2.57 -18.33 31.32
C GLU A 338 2.00 -19.64 30.72
N ALA A 339 0.66 -19.74 30.62
CA ALA A 339 -0.05 -20.86 30.01
C ALA A 339 0.05 -20.91 28.46
N GLY A 340 0.65 -19.90 27.81
CA GLY A 340 0.79 -19.80 26.35
C GLY A 340 -0.36 -19.09 25.64
N ASP A 341 -1.40 -18.68 26.37
CA ASP A 341 -2.55 -17.95 25.83
C ASP A 341 -2.25 -16.46 25.65
N PHE A 342 -2.59 -15.92 24.46
CA PHE A 342 -2.53 -14.49 24.18
C PHE A 342 -3.78 -13.77 24.69
N CYS A 343 -3.61 -12.74 25.51
CA CYS A 343 -4.73 -11.96 26.06
C CYS A 343 -4.36 -10.48 26.18
N LEU A 344 -4.82 -9.67 25.22
CA LEU A 344 -4.70 -8.21 25.24
C LEU A 344 -6.04 -7.59 25.63
N LYS A 345 -6.03 -6.58 26.50
CA LYS A 345 -7.22 -5.76 26.72
C LYS A 345 -7.34 -4.78 25.53
N PRO A 346 -8.47 -4.78 24.78
CA PRO A 346 -8.61 -3.91 23.62
C PRO A 346 -8.31 -2.45 23.94
N GLY A 347 -7.51 -1.81 23.10
CA GLY A 347 -7.11 -0.41 23.23
C GLY A 347 -6.01 -0.13 24.25
N SER A 348 -5.42 -1.14 24.91
CA SER A 348 -4.32 -0.91 25.87
C SER A 348 -3.00 -0.54 25.21
N LEU A 349 -2.81 -0.89 23.93
CA LEU A 349 -1.65 -0.52 23.12
C LEU A 349 -2.07 -0.20 21.70
N LYS A 350 -1.35 0.72 21.07
CA LYS A 350 -1.60 1.14 19.69
C LYS A 350 -0.37 0.94 18.81
N VAL A 351 -0.62 0.29 17.67
CA VAL A 351 0.28 0.22 16.52
C VAL A 351 -0.22 1.20 15.47
N ILE A 352 0.64 2.12 15.05
CA ILE A 352 0.34 3.06 13.96
C ILE A 352 1.07 2.60 12.70
N TYR A 353 0.32 2.22 11.67
CA TYR A 353 0.86 1.93 10.34
C TYR A 353 0.64 3.13 9.42
N LEU A 354 1.76 3.68 8.93
CA LEU A 354 1.81 4.81 8.01
C LEU A 354 2.19 4.31 6.62
N ALA A 355 1.29 4.52 5.66
CA ALA A 355 1.53 4.22 4.26
C ALA A 355 1.37 5.46 3.37
N PRO A 356 2.08 5.55 2.23
CA PRO A 356 2.10 6.74 1.39
C PRO A 356 0.75 7.06 0.73
N ILE A 357 -0.08 6.05 0.48
CA ILE A 357 -1.34 6.21 -0.24
C ILE A 357 -2.50 5.44 0.41
N ARG A 358 -3.72 5.94 0.18
CA ARG A 358 -4.94 5.36 0.74
C ARG A 358 -5.21 3.92 0.28
N ALA A 359 -4.92 3.60 -0.98
CA ALA A 359 -5.16 2.26 -1.50
C ALA A 359 -4.32 1.20 -0.76
N LEU A 360 -3.07 1.53 -0.39
CA LEU A 360 -2.21 0.64 0.39
C LEU A 360 -2.71 0.51 1.84
N VAL A 361 -3.20 1.61 2.42
CA VAL A 361 -3.85 1.60 3.74
C VAL A 361 -5.07 0.68 3.74
N GLN A 362 -5.94 0.78 2.73
CA GLN A 362 -7.15 -0.05 2.58
C GLN A 362 -6.82 -1.53 2.43
N GLU A 363 -5.88 -1.84 1.53
CA GLU A 363 -5.38 -3.20 1.30
C GLU A 363 -4.87 -3.82 2.61
N LYS A 364 -4.01 -3.10 3.34
CA LYS A 364 -3.44 -3.60 4.59
C LYS A 364 -4.43 -3.66 5.74
N ALA A 365 -5.34 -2.69 5.85
CA ALA A 365 -6.38 -2.73 6.86
C ALA A 365 -7.29 -3.97 6.69
N GLN A 366 -7.66 -4.31 5.46
CA GLN A 366 -8.44 -5.51 5.16
C GLN A 366 -7.64 -6.78 5.45
N GLU A 367 -6.40 -6.87 4.96
CA GLU A 367 -5.52 -8.02 5.18
C GLU A 367 -5.28 -8.28 6.68
N TRP A 368 -5.00 -7.22 7.45
CA TRP A 368 -4.71 -7.30 8.87
C TRP A 368 -5.96 -7.52 9.73
N SER A 369 -7.13 -7.06 9.29
CA SER A 369 -8.40 -7.42 9.96
C SER A 369 -8.64 -8.93 9.92
N VAL A 370 -8.30 -9.59 8.81
CA VAL A 370 -8.38 -11.06 8.70
C VAL A 370 -7.23 -11.73 9.47
N LYS A 371 -5.97 -11.32 9.22
CA LYS A 371 -4.79 -11.97 9.81
C LYS A 371 -4.70 -11.82 11.33
N PHE A 372 -4.97 -10.62 11.85
CA PHE A 372 -4.82 -10.29 13.26
C PHE A 372 -6.17 -10.19 13.98
N GLY A 373 -7.21 -9.68 13.32
CA GLY A 373 -8.54 -9.57 13.93
C GLY A 373 -9.21 -10.92 14.14
N GLU A 374 -9.40 -11.71 13.08
CA GLU A 374 -10.08 -13.01 13.19
C GLU A 374 -9.24 -14.06 13.94
N ARG A 375 -7.90 -14.01 13.83
CA ARG A 375 -7.02 -15.03 14.43
C ARG A 375 -6.53 -14.71 15.83
N LEU A 376 -6.32 -13.43 16.17
CA LEU A 376 -5.78 -12.98 17.47
C LEU A 376 -6.73 -12.06 18.24
N GLY A 377 -7.89 -11.70 17.68
CA GLY A 377 -8.85 -10.80 18.33
C GLY A 377 -8.45 -9.33 18.35
N LEU A 378 -7.48 -8.91 17.54
CA LEU A 378 -7.01 -7.52 17.51
C LEU A 378 -7.93 -6.61 16.70
N SER A 379 -8.28 -5.44 17.23
CA SER A 379 -9.09 -4.45 16.51
C SER A 379 -8.23 -3.65 15.51
N CYS A 380 -8.32 -4.00 14.22
CA CYS A 380 -7.72 -3.24 13.12
C CYS A 380 -8.70 -2.20 12.54
N LYS A 381 -8.27 -0.95 12.40
CA LYS A 381 -9.09 0.13 11.80
C LYS A 381 -8.35 0.93 10.74
N GLU A 382 -9.04 1.17 9.64
CA GLU A 382 -8.65 2.13 8.61
C GLU A 382 -9.03 3.55 9.05
N MET A 383 -8.10 4.49 8.90
CA MET A 383 -8.39 5.92 8.98
C MET A 383 -7.90 6.62 7.71
N THR A 384 -8.83 6.95 6.82
CA THR A 384 -8.53 7.69 5.59
C THR A 384 -9.41 8.95 5.46
N GLY A 385 -9.23 9.71 4.38
CA GLY A 385 -9.90 11.00 4.19
C GLY A 385 -11.41 10.95 3.96
N ASP A 386 -11.97 9.75 3.89
CA ASP A 386 -13.42 9.49 3.70
C ASP A 386 -14.08 8.96 4.98
N SER A 387 -13.28 8.68 6.03
CA SER A 387 -13.73 8.39 7.39
C SER A 387 -14.33 9.65 8.03
N ASP A 388 -15.60 9.57 8.44
CA ASP A 388 -16.38 10.66 9.01
C ASP A 388 -15.90 11.00 10.44
N ALA A 389 -16.28 12.17 10.96
CA ALA A 389 -15.94 12.57 12.33
C ALA A 389 -16.48 11.60 13.41
N GLN A 390 -17.42 10.72 13.05
CA GLN A 390 -17.92 9.64 13.91
C GLN A 390 -16.89 8.50 14.09
N ASP A 391 -15.98 8.29 13.14
CA ASP A 391 -14.95 7.24 13.23
C ASP A 391 -13.91 7.50 14.32
N LEU A 392 -13.82 8.74 14.82
CA LEU A 392 -12.93 9.12 15.92
C LEU A 392 -13.33 8.45 17.25
N GLN A 393 -14.61 8.17 17.48
CA GLN A 393 -15.07 7.43 18.67
C GLN A 393 -14.59 5.98 18.69
N GLY A 394 -14.23 5.44 17.52
CA GLY A 394 -13.68 4.10 17.39
C GLY A 394 -12.17 4.00 17.61
N MET A 395 -11.45 5.12 17.75
CA MET A 395 -9.98 5.12 17.83
C MET A 395 -9.44 4.56 19.13
N ASP A 396 -10.12 4.85 20.25
CA ASP A 396 -9.69 4.41 21.58
C ASP A 396 -9.70 2.88 21.70
N ALA A 397 -10.68 2.22 21.07
CA ALA A 397 -10.80 0.76 21.05
C ALA A 397 -9.90 0.05 20.01
N ALA A 398 -9.21 0.78 19.12
CA ALA A 398 -8.38 0.18 18.09
C ALA A 398 -6.97 -0.16 18.60
N ASP A 399 -6.48 -1.36 18.27
CA ASP A 399 -5.13 -1.82 18.57
C ASP A 399 -4.17 -1.53 17.41
N ILE A 400 -4.66 -1.65 16.17
CA ILE A 400 -3.89 -1.36 14.94
C ILE A 400 -4.62 -0.31 14.13
N ILE A 401 -3.93 0.79 13.84
CA ILE A 401 -4.46 1.93 13.10
C ILE A 401 -3.67 2.08 11.80
N CYS A 402 -4.33 1.81 10.68
CA CYS A 402 -3.77 1.99 9.35
C CYS A 402 -4.19 3.36 8.81
N THR A 403 -3.24 4.24 8.49
CA THR A 403 -3.52 5.63 8.05
C THR A 403 -2.45 6.18 7.11
N THR A 404 -2.75 7.28 6.42
CA THR A 404 -1.72 8.07 5.74
C THR A 404 -1.13 9.12 6.69
N PRO A 405 0.11 9.60 6.45
CA PRO A 405 0.72 10.63 7.28
C PRO A 405 -0.11 11.90 7.44
N GLU A 406 -0.78 12.37 6.38
CA GLU A 406 -1.60 13.59 6.42
C GLU A 406 -2.87 13.40 7.23
N LYS A 407 -3.49 12.21 7.14
CA LYS A 407 -4.68 11.92 7.94
C LYS A 407 -4.30 11.77 9.42
N PHE A 408 -3.17 11.12 9.72
CA PHE A 408 -2.64 11.03 11.08
C PHE A 408 -2.40 12.43 11.65
N ASP A 409 -1.63 13.26 10.95
CA ASP A 409 -1.39 14.66 11.32
C ASP A 409 -2.73 15.39 11.54
N ALA A 410 -3.71 15.22 10.63
CA ALA A 410 -4.98 15.95 10.68
C ALA A 410 -5.87 15.61 11.86
N VAL A 411 -5.83 14.35 12.27
CA VAL A 411 -6.58 13.86 13.42
C VAL A 411 -5.90 14.29 14.72
N THR A 412 -4.57 14.15 14.80
CA THR A 412 -3.82 14.49 16.01
C THR A 412 -3.81 16.00 16.30
N ARG A 413 -3.96 16.86 15.28
CA ARG A 413 -4.10 18.31 15.49
C ARG A 413 -5.42 18.73 16.16
N LYS A 414 -6.45 17.89 16.13
CA LYS A 414 -7.80 18.21 16.67
C LYS A 414 -8.11 17.54 18.00
N HIS A 415 -7.32 16.56 18.40
CA HIS A 415 -7.63 15.69 19.53
C HIS A 415 -7.29 16.27 20.91
N LYS A 416 -6.44 17.31 21.00
CA LYS A 416 -6.03 17.85 22.31
C LYS A 416 -7.22 18.41 23.13
N ASP A 417 -8.18 19.06 22.47
CA ASP A 417 -9.39 19.62 23.10
C ASP A 417 -10.38 18.54 23.60
N GLN A 418 -10.14 17.25 23.30
CA GLN A 418 -11.03 16.12 23.60
C GLN A 418 -10.33 14.99 24.40
N GLY A 419 -9.17 15.24 25.01
CA GLY A 419 -8.43 14.24 25.79
C GLY A 419 -7.28 13.53 25.06
N GLY A 420 -6.87 14.06 23.90
CA GLY A 420 -5.92 13.46 22.95
C GLY A 420 -4.51 13.10 23.45
N MET A 421 -4.10 13.54 24.65
CA MET A 421 -2.85 13.06 25.24
C MET A 421 -2.91 11.57 25.60
N ARG A 422 -4.10 11.06 25.94
CA ARG A 422 -4.29 9.63 26.21
C ARG A 422 -3.97 8.77 24.98
N PHE A 423 -4.46 9.17 23.81
CA PHE A 423 -4.19 8.48 22.55
C PHE A 423 -2.69 8.30 22.32
N PHE A 424 -1.91 9.36 22.51
CA PHE A 424 -0.46 9.31 22.34
C PHE A 424 0.21 8.38 23.34
N GLY A 425 -0.21 8.41 24.62
CA GLY A 425 0.35 7.55 25.66
C GLY A 425 0.29 6.06 25.33
N GLU A 426 -0.76 5.62 24.64
CA GLU A 426 -0.99 4.21 24.28
C GLU A 426 -0.18 3.76 23.03
N VAL A 427 0.43 4.68 22.27
CA VAL A 427 1.22 4.34 21.06
C VAL A 427 2.55 3.70 21.45
N ALA A 428 2.77 2.47 20.99
CA ALA A 428 3.98 1.69 21.32
C ALA A 428 4.84 1.34 20.09
N LEU A 429 4.25 1.29 18.91
CA LEU A 429 4.92 0.90 17.67
C LEU A 429 4.44 1.76 16.50
N VAL A 430 5.38 2.32 15.74
CA VAL A 430 5.12 3.06 14.52
C VAL A 430 5.81 2.35 13.35
N LEU A 431 4.99 1.87 12.42
CA LEU A 431 5.40 1.20 11.19
C LEU A 431 5.34 2.21 10.05
N ILE A 432 6.47 2.44 9.37
CA ILE A 432 6.59 3.40 8.26
C ILE A 432 6.84 2.61 6.99
N ASP A 433 5.85 2.54 6.11
CA ASP A 433 5.97 1.95 4.78
C ASP A 433 6.42 3.01 3.77
N GLU A 434 7.34 2.62 2.90
CA GLU A 434 7.98 3.48 1.91
C GLU A 434 8.55 4.78 2.51
N VAL A 435 9.45 4.67 3.49
CA VAL A 435 10.06 5.84 4.18
C VAL A 435 10.78 6.82 3.22
N HIS A 436 11.11 6.39 1.99
CA HIS A 436 11.62 7.28 0.94
C HIS A 436 10.61 8.37 0.51
N LEU A 437 9.34 8.26 0.91
CA LEU A 437 8.31 9.31 0.80
C LEU A 437 8.78 10.67 1.32
N LEU A 438 9.76 10.70 2.23
CA LEU A 438 10.41 11.93 2.72
C LEU A 438 10.85 12.88 1.60
N SER A 439 11.30 12.34 0.47
CA SER A 439 11.72 13.13 -0.71
C SER A 439 10.58 13.73 -1.52
N GLU A 440 9.33 13.41 -1.20
CA GLU A 440 8.14 13.90 -1.90
C GLU A 440 7.45 15.02 -1.10
N ASN A 441 6.62 15.84 -1.76
CA ASN A 441 5.94 16.97 -1.12
C ASN A 441 5.06 16.56 0.07
N ARG A 442 4.61 15.31 0.09
CA ARG A 442 3.82 14.70 1.17
C ARG A 442 4.68 14.18 2.33
N GLY A 443 5.99 14.03 2.11
CA GLY A 443 6.97 13.59 3.10
C GLY A 443 7.05 14.47 4.34
N SER A 444 6.75 15.76 4.24
CA SER A 444 6.73 16.68 5.39
C SER A 444 5.68 16.28 6.44
N ALA A 445 4.57 15.67 6.03
CA ALA A 445 3.55 15.17 6.97
C ALA A 445 4.04 13.94 7.73
N LEU A 446 4.79 13.05 7.07
CA LEU A 446 5.46 11.93 7.74
C LEU A 446 6.52 12.45 8.71
N GLU A 447 7.39 13.33 8.22
CA GLU A 447 8.52 13.85 8.97
C GLU A 447 8.09 14.65 10.21
N ALA A 448 7.41 15.77 10.00
CA ALA A 448 7.04 16.70 11.08
C ALA A 448 5.71 16.30 11.73
N GLY A 449 4.69 16.03 10.92
CA GLY A 449 3.31 15.80 11.38
C GLY A 449 3.09 14.48 12.12
N ALA A 450 3.92 13.46 11.87
CA ALA A 450 3.84 12.18 12.55
C ALA A 450 5.06 11.95 13.46
N ILE A 451 6.25 11.79 12.88
CA ILE A 451 7.41 11.26 13.61
C ILE A 451 7.99 12.28 14.60
N SER A 452 8.29 13.51 14.16
CA SER A 452 8.83 14.54 15.06
C SER A 452 7.86 14.90 16.17
N ARG A 453 6.54 14.94 15.90
CA ARG A 453 5.52 15.13 16.94
C ARG A 453 5.55 14.01 17.98
N ILE A 454 5.54 12.74 17.54
CA ILE A 454 5.61 11.58 18.44
C ILE A 454 6.86 11.68 19.33
N LYS A 455 8.02 12.03 18.76
CA LYS A 455 9.28 12.20 19.52
C LYS A 455 9.29 13.38 20.48
N MET A 456 8.57 14.45 20.17
CA MET A 456 8.45 15.59 21.09
C MET A 456 7.52 15.26 22.24
N VAL A 457 6.36 14.67 21.95
CA VAL A 457 5.38 14.29 22.97
C VAL A 457 5.94 13.20 23.88
N SER A 458 6.71 12.23 23.34
CA SER A 458 7.33 11.17 24.15
C SER A 458 8.30 11.67 25.22
N LYS A 459 8.83 12.90 25.07
CA LYS A 459 9.74 13.53 26.03
C LYS A 459 9.03 14.25 27.18
N PHE A 460 7.70 14.38 27.13
CA PHE A 460 6.94 15.01 28.19
C PHE A 460 7.00 14.18 29.48
N ALA A 461 7.01 14.86 30.63
CA ALA A 461 7.13 14.20 31.93
C ALA A 461 6.02 13.16 32.15
N ASP A 462 4.78 13.50 31.78
CA ASP A 462 3.59 12.64 31.91
C ASP A 462 3.66 11.36 31.05
N MET A 463 4.57 11.30 30.08
CA MET A 463 4.69 10.17 29.15
C MET A 463 5.74 9.14 29.59
N ARG A 464 6.58 9.44 30.58
CA ARG A 464 7.76 8.62 30.96
C ARG A 464 7.42 7.16 31.29
N GLU A 465 6.28 6.94 31.94
CA GLU A 465 5.80 5.61 32.35
C GLU A 465 4.86 4.96 31.32
N LEU A 466 4.57 5.65 30.22
CA LEU A 466 3.65 5.19 29.18
C LEU A 466 4.41 4.55 28.00
N PRO A 467 3.76 3.65 27.24
CA PRO A 467 4.37 3.01 26.06
C PRO A 467 5.07 3.98 25.10
N LEU A 468 4.53 5.18 24.93
CA LEU A 468 5.09 6.21 24.05
C LEU A 468 6.54 6.61 24.36
N ALA A 469 6.96 6.62 25.62
CA ALA A 469 8.33 6.98 25.99
C ALA A 469 9.37 5.98 25.43
N LYS A 470 8.95 4.76 25.13
CA LYS A 470 9.77 3.69 24.54
C LYS A 470 9.23 3.26 23.17
N VAL A 471 8.61 4.19 22.44
CA VAL A 471 8.01 3.92 21.13
C VAL A 471 9.05 3.34 20.18
N ARG A 472 8.69 2.23 19.53
CA ARG A 472 9.53 1.55 18.54
C ARG A 472 9.21 2.04 17.14
N PHE A 473 10.24 2.34 16.34
CA PHE A 473 10.09 2.69 14.92
C PHE A 473 10.58 1.55 14.03
N VAL A 474 9.74 1.12 13.09
CA VAL A 474 10.11 0.15 12.05
C VAL A 474 9.83 0.77 10.69
N ALA A 475 10.87 1.14 9.97
CA ALA A 475 10.75 1.75 8.66
C ALA A 475 11.21 0.79 7.56
N VAL A 476 10.43 0.66 6.49
CA VAL A 476 10.79 -0.17 5.34
C VAL A 476 10.68 0.63 4.04
N SER A 477 11.46 0.27 3.03
CA SER A 477 11.44 0.93 1.72
C SER A 477 12.13 0.05 0.67
N ALA A 478 11.88 0.32 -0.62
CA ALA A 478 12.59 -0.30 -1.74
C ALA A 478 14.12 -0.10 -1.67
N THR A 479 14.60 1.11 -1.97
CA THR A 479 16.04 1.43 -2.02
C THR A 479 16.32 2.77 -1.33
N ILE A 480 17.28 2.79 -0.40
CA ILE A 480 17.67 3.98 0.36
C ILE A 480 19.20 4.06 0.43
N PRO A 481 19.87 4.84 -0.44
CA PRO A 481 21.33 4.98 -0.40
C PRO A 481 21.86 5.54 0.91
N ASN A 482 21.15 6.51 1.50
CA ASN A 482 21.50 7.12 2.78
C ASN A 482 20.70 6.54 3.94
N ILE A 483 20.62 5.20 4.04
CA ILE A 483 19.92 4.53 5.14
C ILE A 483 20.46 4.95 6.52
N ALA A 484 21.75 5.26 6.63
CA ALA A 484 22.36 5.75 7.86
C ALA A 484 21.76 7.08 8.34
N ASP A 485 21.34 7.96 7.43
CA ASP A 485 20.69 9.23 7.79
C ASP A 485 19.29 8.98 8.36
N ILE A 486 18.54 8.05 7.75
CA ILE A 486 17.22 7.64 8.24
C ILE A 486 17.38 6.90 9.58
N GLY A 487 18.42 6.08 9.72
CA GLY A 487 18.76 5.42 10.97
C GLY A 487 19.06 6.41 12.10
N THR A 488 19.91 7.40 11.83
CA THR A 488 20.20 8.49 12.77
C THR A 488 18.94 9.26 13.13
N TRP A 489 18.11 9.57 12.12
CA TRP A 489 16.85 10.26 12.35
C TRP A 489 15.95 9.46 13.27
N LEU A 490 15.69 8.18 12.99
CA LEU A 490 14.79 7.31 13.76
C LEU A 490 15.42 6.70 15.03
N GLU A 491 16.64 7.12 15.38
CA GLU A 491 17.39 6.61 16.55
C GLU A 491 17.58 5.08 16.50
N VAL A 492 17.87 4.57 15.29
CA VAL A 492 18.05 3.15 15.00
C VAL A 492 19.53 2.78 15.15
N PRO A 493 19.86 1.72 15.91
CA PRO A 493 21.24 1.30 16.07
C PRO A 493 21.79 0.66 14.77
N PRO A 494 23.10 0.79 14.48
CA PRO A 494 23.68 0.34 13.21
C PRO A 494 23.39 -1.12 12.85
N GLN A 495 23.35 -2.03 13.83
CA GLN A 495 23.07 -3.46 13.62
C GLN A 495 21.64 -3.74 13.10
N ASN A 496 20.71 -2.79 13.28
CA ASN A 496 19.33 -2.89 12.83
C ASN A 496 19.07 -2.08 11.54
N LEU A 497 20.13 -1.58 10.90
CA LEU A 497 20.08 -1.05 9.54
C LEU A 497 20.35 -2.20 8.58
N LYS A 498 19.30 -2.63 7.88
CA LYS A 498 19.36 -3.78 6.96
C LYS A 498 19.22 -3.29 5.52
N VAL A 499 20.17 -3.64 4.67
CA VAL A 499 20.19 -3.28 3.25
C VAL A 499 20.30 -4.56 2.43
N PHE A 500 19.35 -4.74 1.52
CA PHE A 500 19.27 -5.87 0.62
C PHE A 500 19.24 -5.33 -0.82
N GLY A 501 20.02 -5.89 -1.72
CA GLY A 501 20.03 -5.52 -3.13
C GLY A 501 18.98 -6.29 -3.95
N GLU A 502 18.98 -6.04 -5.26
CA GLU A 502 18.06 -6.69 -6.24
C GLU A 502 18.25 -8.22 -6.30
N GLU A 503 19.38 -8.74 -5.83
CA GLU A 503 19.63 -10.18 -5.70
C GLU A 503 18.64 -10.88 -4.75
N MET A 504 18.09 -10.14 -3.78
CA MET A 504 17.12 -10.65 -2.80
C MET A 504 15.67 -10.55 -3.28
N ARG A 505 15.45 -10.21 -4.56
CA ARG A 505 14.13 -10.19 -5.18
C ARG A 505 13.79 -11.59 -5.69
N PRO A 506 12.61 -12.16 -5.36
CA PRO A 506 12.25 -13.51 -5.80
C PRO A 506 12.21 -13.68 -7.34
N VAL A 507 11.93 -12.60 -8.08
CA VAL A 507 11.96 -12.55 -9.54
C VAL A 507 12.82 -11.37 -9.96
N ARG A 508 13.92 -11.63 -10.67
CA ARG A 508 14.84 -10.58 -11.12
C ARG A 508 14.13 -9.62 -12.07
N LEU A 509 14.36 -8.32 -11.88
CA LEU A 509 13.81 -7.28 -12.74
C LEU A 509 14.90 -6.73 -13.67
N LYS A 510 14.71 -6.88 -14.97
CA LYS A 510 15.54 -6.22 -15.99
C LYS A 510 14.91 -4.88 -16.35
N VAL A 511 15.55 -3.78 -15.97
CA VAL A 511 15.12 -2.43 -16.35
C VAL A 511 15.91 -1.95 -17.57
N VAL A 512 15.22 -1.51 -18.62
CA VAL A 512 15.81 -0.97 -19.85
C VAL A 512 15.32 0.45 -20.05
N VAL A 513 16.22 1.42 -20.05
CA VAL A 513 15.89 2.83 -20.30
C VAL A 513 16.16 3.17 -21.78
N ARG A 514 15.15 3.64 -22.50
CA ARG A 514 15.25 4.04 -23.92
C ARG A 514 15.03 5.54 -24.07
N GLY A 515 16.04 6.22 -24.61
CA GLY A 515 16.03 7.66 -24.88
C GLY A 515 15.54 8.00 -26.28
N TYR A 516 14.53 8.87 -26.37
CA TYR A 516 13.97 9.37 -27.62
C TYR A 516 14.21 10.87 -27.79
N ASN A 517 14.34 11.33 -29.04
CA ASN A 517 14.52 12.75 -29.32
C ASN A 517 13.28 13.54 -28.84
N PRO A 518 13.47 14.66 -28.11
CA PRO A 518 12.36 15.47 -27.62
C PRO A 518 11.54 16.04 -28.79
N THR A 519 10.34 16.54 -28.48
CA THR A 519 9.51 17.26 -29.43
C THR A 519 9.17 18.65 -28.90
N LYS A 520 8.43 19.44 -29.68
CA LYS A 520 8.01 20.80 -29.29
C LYS A 520 7.28 20.86 -27.94
N ASN A 521 6.55 19.80 -27.55
CA ASN A 521 5.87 19.71 -26.26
C ASN A 521 5.69 18.25 -25.82
N ASP A 522 5.43 18.02 -24.54
CA ASP A 522 5.33 16.67 -23.97
C ASP A 522 4.18 15.84 -24.55
N PHE A 523 3.07 16.47 -24.95
CA PHE A 523 1.95 15.79 -25.59
C PHE A 523 2.33 15.16 -26.94
N LEU A 524 3.03 15.92 -27.80
CA LEU A 524 3.53 15.41 -29.08
C LEU A 524 4.61 14.36 -28.89
N PHE A 525 5.39 14.47 -27.81
CA PHE A 525 6.39 13.47 -27.44
C PHE A 525 5.71 12.15 -27.08
N GLU A 526 4.75 12.15 -26.14
CA GLU A 526 3.98 10.94 -25.77
C GLU A 526 3.30 10.30 -26.99
N ARG A 527 2.72 11.12 -27.88
CA ARG A 527 2.10 10.63 -29.11
C ARG A 527 3.10 9.97 -30.06
N ARG A 528 4.32 10.51 -30.19
CA ARG A 528 5.40 9.90 -30.99
C ARG A 528 5.80 8.54 -30.44
N LEU A 529 5.78 8.36 -29.11
CA LEU A 529 6.17 7.09 -28.48
C LEU A 529 5.28 5.90 -28.91
N ASN A 530 4.03 6.14 -29.33
CA ASN A 530 3.14 5.10 -29.86
C ASN A 530 3.79 4.25 -30.96
N ASN A 531 4.57 4.90 -31.83
CA ASN A 531 5.19 4.25 -32.98
C ASN A 531 6.22 3.18 -32.60
N TYR A 532 6.68 3.16 -31.35
CA TYR A 532 7.69 2.21 -30.86
C TYR A 532 7.12 1.12 -29.95
N ILE A 533 5.84 1.23 -29.55
CA ILE A 533 5.23 0.29 -28.59
C ILE A 533 5.16 -1.12 -29.15
N SER A 534 4.76 -1.27 -30.42
CA SER A 534 4.69 -2.60 -31.06
C SER A 534 6.05 -3.30 -31.08
N THR A 535 7.12 -2.56 -31.37
CA THR A 535 8.50 -3.07 -31.34
C THR A 535 8.90 -3.50 -29.94
N ILE A 536 8.62 -2.69 -28.91
CA ILE A 536 8.94 -3.03 -27.51
C ILE A 536 8.17 -4.27 -27.06
N LEU A 537 6.89 -4.39 -27.42
CA LEU A 537 6.08 -5.57 -27.13
C LEU A 537 6.67 -6.81 -27.81
N ALA A 538 7.02 -6.73 -29.10
CA ALA A 538 7.62 -7.86 -29.83
C ALA A 538 8.96 -8.31 -29.22
N GLU A 539 9.81 -7.37 -28.80
CA GLU A 539 11.13 -7.68 -28.24
C GLU A 539 11.09 -8.24 -26.80
N ASN A 540 10.13 -7.80 -25.97
CA ASN A 540 10.21 -8.02 -24.52
C ASN A 540 9.01 -8.75 -23.91
N SER A 541 7.85 -8.86 -24.60
CA SER A 541 6.66 -9.46 -24.00
C SER A 541 6.71 -10.98 -23.92
N LYS A 542 7.43 -11.64 -24.84
CA LYS A 542 7.46 -13.12 -24.99
C LYS A 542 6.06 -13.76 -25.02
N GLY A 543 5.06 -13.06 -25.55
CA GLY A 543 3.65 -13.52 -25.57
C GLY A 543 2.95 -13.50 -24.21
N LYS A 544 3.55 -12.89 -23.19
CA LYS A 544 3.03 -12.81 -21.81
C LYS A 544 2.32 -11.46 -21.54
N PRO A 545 1.50 -11.38 -20.46
CA PRO A 545 0.78 -10.16 -20.11
C PRO A 545 1.69 -8.94 -19.93
N SER A 546 1.28 -7.81 -20.51
CA SER A 546 2.05 -6.56 -20.61
C SER A 546 1.22 -5.36 -20.14
N LEU A 547 1.78 -4.54 -19.26
CA LEU A 547 1.17 -3.28 -18.80
C LEU A 547 1.88 -2.08 -19.43
N ILE A 548 1.13 -1.18 -20.05
CA ILE A 548 1.66 0.06 -20.64
C ILE A 548 1.13 1.25 -19.86
N PHE A 549 1.99 1.85 -19.03
CA PHE A 549 1.69 3.07 -18.29
C PHE A 549 1.79 4.29 -19.20
N CYS A 550 0.66 4.96 -19.42
CA CYS A 550 0.56 6.21 -20.17
C CYS A 550 0.42 7.41 -19.23
N SER A 551 0.86 8.60 -19.65
CA SER A 551 0.85 9.79 -18.80
C SER A 551 -0.47 10.56 -18.79
N SER A 552 -1.38 10.22 -19.70
CA SER A 552 -2.71 10.80 -19.76
C SER A 552 -3.80 9.76 -20.00
N ARG A 553 -5.03 10.09 -19.56
CA ARG A 553 -6.23 9.25 -19.80
C ARG A 553 -6.45 9.05 -21.30
N LYS A 554 -6.34 10.13 -22.07
CA LYS A 554 -6.40 10.09 -23.53
C LYS A 554 -5.24 9.27 -24.12
N GLY A 555 -4.06 9.34 -23.52
CA GLY A 555 -2.92 8.50 -23.89
C GLY A 555 -3.23 7.01 -23.82
N THR A 556 -3.97 6.54 -22.80
CA THR A 556 -4.36 5.12 -22.71
C THR A 556 -5.26 4.67 -23.86
N THR A 557 -6.28 5.46 -24.19
CA THR A 557 -7.21 5.17 -25.29
C THR A 557 -6.53 5.29 -26.65
N ASP A 558 -5.70 6.33 -26.84
CA ASP A 558 -5.00 6.57 -28.11
C ASP A 558 -3.95 5.48 -28.38
N THR A 559 -3.28 4.96 -27.34
CA THR A 559 -2.31 3.85 -27.47
C THR A 559 -3.02 2.55 -27.83
N ALA A 560 -4.12 2.22 -27.15
CA ALA A 560 -4.91 1.03 -27.46
C ALA A 560 -5.49 1.08 -28.89
N ALA A 561 -6.02 2.24 -29.30
CA ALA A 561 -6.51 2.45 -30.66
C ALA A 561 -5.39 2.37 -31.72
N HIS A 562 -4.18 2.85 -31.40
CA HIS A 562 -3.03 2.72 -32.30
C HIS A 562 -2.67 1.25 -32.53
N LEU A 563 -2.61 0.44 -31.46
CA LEU A 563 -2.35 -0.99 -31.57
C LEU A 563 -3.46 -1.72 -32.35
N LEU A 564 -4.73 -1.41 -32.10
CA LEU A 564 -5.85 -1.96 -32.86
C LEU A 564 -5.73 -1.68 -34.38
N ASN A 565 -5.36 -0.46 -34.74
CA ASN A 565 -5.16 -0.08 -36.15
C ASN A 565 -4.00 -0.83 -36.80
N LEU A 566 -2.93 -1.13 -36.07
CA LEU A 566 -1.81 -1.93 -36.58
C LEU A 566 -2.23 -3.38 -36.84
N ILE A 567 -2.97 -4.00 -35.91
CA ILE A 567 -3.52 -5.35 -36.08
C ILE A 567 -4.44 -5.40 -37.31
N SER A 568 -5.34 -4.41 -37.43
CA SER A 568 -6.30 -4.33 -38.54
C SER A 568 -5.61 -4.20 -39.91
N ARG A 569 -4.45 -3.52 -39.97
CA ARG A 569 -3.67 -3.36 -41.21
C ARG A 569 -2.88 -4.61 -41.60
N GLN A 570 -2.49 -5.45 -40.64
CA GLN A 570 -1.73 -6.67 -40.90
C GLN A 570 -2.60 -7.83 -41.41
N GLY A 571 -3.93 -7.73 -41.31
CA GLY A 571 -4.87 -8.63 -42.01
C GLY A 571 -4.93 -10.07 -41.48
N GLY A 572 -4.49 -10.33 -40.24
CA GLY A 572 -4.47 -11.67 -39.61
C GLY A 572 -5.27 -11.76 -38.30
N GLN A 573 -5.27 -12.95 -37.68
CA GLN A 573 -5.77 -13.12 -36.30
C GLN A 573 -4.95 -12.27 -35.32
N SER A 574 -5.59 -11.74 -34.28
CA SER A 574 -4.89 -10.92 -33.29
C SER A 574 -3.75 -11.72 -32.64
N PRO A 575 -2.52 -11.18 -32.55
CA PRO A 575 -1.41 -11.84 -31.88
C PRO A 575 -1.64 -12.01 -30.37
N TYR A 576 -2.69 -11.38 -29.84
CA TYR A 576 -3.01 -11.40 -28.41
C TYR A 576 -4.12 -12.40 -28.05
N ILE A 577 -4.62 -13.17 -29.01
CA ILE A 577 -5.64 -14.21 -28.80
C ILE A 577 -5.00 -15.56 -29.13
N SER A 578 -4.93 -16.43 -28.12
CA SER A 578 -4.26 -17.73 -28.21
C SER A 578 -5.22 -18.88 -28.53
N ASN A 579 -6.51 -18.77 -28.18
CA ASN A 579 -7.50 -19.82 -28.43
C ASN A 579 -8.94 -19.29 -28.61
N SER A 580 -9.83 -20.15 -29.14
CA SER A 580 -11.24 -19.82 -29.41
C SER A 580 -12.06 -19.58 -28.13
N ALA A 581 -11.71 -20.23 -27.02
CA ALA A 581 -12.39 -20.05 -25.75
C ALA A 581 -12.14 -18.64 -25.16
N GLN A 582 -10.90 -18.16 -25.23
CA GLN A 582 -10.50 -16.80 -24.88
C GLN A 582 -11.26 -15.78 -25.75
N TYR A 583 -11.32 -16.02 -27.07
CA TYR A 583 -12.09 -15.18 -27.98
C TYR A 583 -13.57 -15.08 -27.57
N SER A 584 -14.21 -16.21 -27.23
CA SER A 584 -15.60 -16.23 -26.78
C SER A 584 -15.82 -15.45 -25.48
N ARG A 585 -14.94 -15.62 -24.48
CA ARG A 585 -15.00 -14.85 -23.22
C ARG A 585 -14.84 -13.35 -23.44
N LEU A 586 -13.88 -12.95 -24.28
CA LEU A 586 -13.66 -11.54 -24.62
C LEU A 586 -14.86 -10.93 -25.37
N GLN A 587 -15.52 -11.70 -26.25
CA GLN A 587 -16.71 -11.26 -26.96
C GLN A 587 -17.88 -11.02 -25.98
N GLN A 588 -18.13 -11.96 -25.06
CA GLN A 588 -19.16 -11.81 -24.03
C GLN A 588 -18.86 -10.63 -23.10
N ALA A 589 -17.60 -10.43 -22.73
CA ALA A 589 -17.22 -9.28 -21.92
C ALA A 589 -17.40 -7.96 -22.68
N ALA A 590 -17.07 -7.90 -23.97
CA ALA A 590 -17.30 -6.71 -24.80
C ALA A 590 -18.79 -6.31 -24.87
N GLU A 591 -19.72 -7.25 -24.76
CA GLU A 591 -21.16 -6.97 -24.73
C GLU A 591 -21.64 -6.40 -23.38
N ARG A 592 -20.92 -6.64 -22.28
CA ARG A 592 -21.27 -6.17 -20.93
C ARG A 592 -20.80 -4.74 -20.63
N VAL A 593 -19.87 -4.22 -21.43
CA VAL A 593 -19.16 -2.97 -21.18
C VAL A 593 -19.85 -1.80 -21.89
N THR A 594 -19.92 -0.62 -21.27
CA THR A 594 -20.67 0.53 -21.82
C THR A 594 -19.89 1.30 -22.90
N SER A 595 -18.56 1.38 -22.78
CA SER A 595 -17.71 2.14 -23.69
C SER A 595 -17.48 1.44 -25.04
N LYS A 596 -18.02 2.01 -26.13
CA LYS A 596 -17.82 1.50 -27.52
C LYS A 596 -16.36 1.29 -27.92
N GLN A 597 -15.46 2.18 -27.48
CA GLN A 597 -14.03 2.04 -27.76
C GLN A 597 -13.44 0.83 -27.03
N LEU A 598 -13.88 0.58 -25.79
CA LEU A 598 -13.44 -0.57 -25.01
C LEU A 598 -13.95 -1.88 -25.63
N GLN A 599 -15.19 -1.91 -26.12
CA GLN A 599 -15.74 -3.07 -26.84
C GLN A 599 -14.88 -3.47 -28.04
N GLN A 600 -14.39 -2.50 -28.81
CA GLN A 600 -13.56 -2.76 -30.00
C GLN A 600 -12.20 -3.36 -29.65
N VAL A 601 -11.53 -2.82 -28.63
CA VAL A 601 -10.18 -3.30 -28.25
C VAL A 601 -10.24 -4.65 -27.51
N LEU A 602 -11.27 -4.91 -26.71
CA LEU A 602 -11.41 -6.18 -25.98
C LEU A 602 -11.48 -7.38 -26.93
N ARG A 603 -12.16 -7.23 -28.07
CA ARG A 603 -12.31 -8.29 -29.09
C ARG A 603 -11.00 -8.74 -29.73
N VAL A 604 -9.93 -7.97 -29.56
CA VAL A 604 -8.59 -8.32 -30.07
C VAL A 604 -7.59 -8.61 -28.94
N GLY A 605 -8.05 -8.82 -27.70
CA GLY A 605 -7.18 -9.12 -26.55
C GLY A 605 -6.43 -7.91 -25.99
N LEU A 606 -6.90 -6.69 -26.30
CA LEU A 606 -6.38 -5.41 -25.81
C LEU A 606 -7.35 -4.78 -24.80
N GLY A 607 -6.84 -4.03 -23.84
CA GLY A 607 -7.65 -3.24 -22.91
C GLY A 607 -7.07 -1.86 -22.63
N PHE A 608 -7.89 -0.96 -22.08
CA PHE A 608 -7.39 0.24 -21.42
C PHE A 608 -8.06 0.43 -20.05
N HIS A 609 -7.34 1.06 -19.12
CA HIS A 609 -7.80 1.31 -17.77
C HIS A 609 -7.41 2.73 -17.31
N ASN A 610 -8.38 3.56 -16.96
CA ASN A 610 -8.12 4.89 -16.41
C ASN A 610 -9.29 5.39 -15.55
N ALA A 611 -9.06 6.45 -14.77
CA ALA A 611 -10.04 6.99 -13.83
C ALA A 611 -11.30 7.62 -14.48
N ALA A 612 -11.34 7.80 -15.80
CA ALA A 612 -12.55 8.28 -16.50
C ALA A 612 -13.50 7.16 -16.90
N MET A 613 -13.12 5.90 -16.72
CA MET A 613 -13.99 4.74 -16.95
C MET A 613 -14.95 4.53 -15.79
N GLU A 614 -16.14 4.03 -16.12
CA GLU A 614 -17.13 3.62 -15.12
C GLU A 614 -16.56 2.51 -14.22
N SER A 615 -16.98 2.48 -12.96
CA SER A 615 -16.48 1.49 -11.98
C SER A 615 -16.76 0.06 -12.43
N GLN A 616 -17.90 -0.19 -13.07
CA GLN A 616 -18.28 -1.49 -13.60
C GLN A 616 -17.33 -1.95 -14.72
N ASP A 617 -17.06 -1.07 -15.71
CA ASP A 617 -16.12 -1.35 -16.80
C ASP A 617 -14.70 -1.61 -16.27
N ARG A 618 -14.25 -0.86 -15.26
CA ARG A 618 -12.94 -1.06 -14.63
C ARG A 618 -12.82 -2.45 -14.00
N ALA A 619 -13.84 -2.87 -13.24
CA ALA A 619 -13.85 -4.19 -12.61
C ALA A 619 -13.78 -5.33 -13.63
N VAL A 620 -14.48 -5.20 -14.77
CA VAL A 620 -14.42 -6.19 -15.86
C VAL A 620 -13.01 -6.28 -16.45
N VAL A 621 -12.38 -5.15 -16.77
CA VAL A 621 -11.02 -5.13 -17.34
C VAL A 621 -9.98 -5.69 -16.37
N GLU A 622 -10.10 -5.35 -15.07
CA GLU A 622 -9.21 -5.89 -14.03
C GLU A 622 -9.34 -7.42 -13.89
N ALA A 623 -10.56 -7.95 -13.95
CA ALA A 623 -10.80 -9.40 -13.90
C ALA A 623 -10.20 -10.10 -15.11
N LEU A 624 -10.47 -9.61 -16.33
CA LEU A 624 -9.97 -10.20 -17.58
C LEU A 624 -8.44 -10.18 -17.66
N PHE A 625 -7.78 -9.13 -17.17
CA PHE A 625 -6.31 -9.09 -17.13
C PHE A 625 -5.75 -10.05 -16.08
N ARG A 626 -6.39 -10.17 -14.91
CA ARG A 626 -6.01 -11.13 -13.87
C ARG A 626 -6.10 -12.58 -14.35
N GLU A 627 -7.14 -12.88 -15.13
CA GLU A 627 -7.40 -14.19 -15.74
C GLU A 627 -6.59 -14.43 -17.04
N ARG A 628 -5.80 -13.44 -17.48
CA ARG A 628 -4.96 -13.46 -18.71
C ARG A 628 -5.73 -13.56 -20.02
N ASP A 629 -7.01 -13.22 -20.00
CA ASP A 629 -7.79 -13.10 -21.23
C ASP A 629 -7.38 -11.85 -22.02
N ILE A 630 -6.95 -10.77 -21.34
CA ILE A 630 -6.31 -9.61 -21.97
C ILE A 630 -4.80 -9.71 -21.78
N LEU A 631 -4.03 -9.69 -22.88
CA LEU A 631 -2.56 -9.75 -22.81
C LEU A 631 -1.91 -8.36 -22.77
N VAL A 632 -2.54 -7.31 -23.29
CA VAL A 632 -1.96 -5.96 -23.25
C VAL A 632 -2.97 -4.97 -22.69
N LEU A 633 -2.59 -4.31 -21.60
CA LEU A 633 -3.42 -3.33 -20.90
C LEU A 633 -2.73 -1.96 -20.85
N CYS A 634 -3.33 -0.98 -21.51
CA CYS A 634 -2.91 0.42 -21.48
C CYS A 634 -3.53 1.13 -20.28
N THR A 635 -2.74 1.54 -19.29
CA THR A 635 -3.27 2.11 -18.04
C THR A 635 -2.61 3.43 -17.65
N THR A 636 -3.29 4.25 -16.86
CA THR A 636 -2.64 5.32 -16.09
C THR A 636 -2.02 4.77 -14.79
N SER A 637 -1.42 5.61 -13.95
CA SER A 637 -0.91 5.25 -12.62
C SER A 637 -1.94 4.64 -11.67
N THR A 638 -3.22 4.64 -12.04
CA THR A 638 -4.33 3.99 -11.30
C THR A 638 -4.10 2.52 -10.98
N LEU A 639 -3.31 1.80 -11.77
CA LEU A 639 -2.97 0.39 -11.53
C LEU A 639 -1.51 0.19 -11.03
N ALA A 640 -0.82 1.29 -10.70
CA ALA A 640 0.52 1.19 -10.12
C ALA A 640 0.46 0.61 -8.69
N VAL A 641 -0.63 0.84 -7.94
CA VAL A 641 -0.80 0.40 -6.54
C VAL A 641 -2.20 -0.17 -6.30
N GLY A 642 -2.36 -1.06 -5.32
CA GLY A 642 -3.66 -1.49 -4.81
C GLY A 642 -4.42 -2.55 -5.61
N VAL A 643 -3.83 -3.11 -6.68
CA VAL A 643 -4.44 -4.23 -7.43
C VAL A 643 -3.36 -5.28 -7.76
N ASN A 644 -3.65 -6.55 -7.52
CA ASN A 644 -2.77 -7.66 -7.90
C ASN A 644 -3.01 -8.05 -9.36
N LEU A 645 -2.37 -7.32 -10.29
CA LEU A 645 -2.42 -7.58 -11.73
C LEU A 645 -1.04 -8.08 -12.20
N PRO A 646 -0.90 -9.37 -12.55
CA PRO A 646 0.38 -9.95 -12.93
C PRO A 646 0.79 -9.50 -14.34
N ALA A 647 1.95 -8.85 -14.49
CA ALA A 647 2.53 -8.51 -15.78
C ALA A 647 3.97 -9.01 -15.88
N HIS A 648 4.33 -9.61 -17.01
CA HIS A 648 5.71 -9.97 -17.32
C HIS A 648 6.50 -8.72 -17.75
N LEU A 649 5.89 -7.94 -18.65
CA LEU A 649 6.45 -6.71 -19.19
C LEU A 649 5.69 -5.49 -18.66
N VAL A 650 6.43 -4.50 -18.18
CA VAL A 650 5.91 -3.16 -17.88
C VAL A 650 6.58 -2.15 -18.81
N VAL A 651 5.80 -1.27 -19.43
CA VAL A 651 6.29 -0.17 -20.25
C VAL A 651 5.86 1.16 -19.65
N LEU A 652 6.81 2.01 -19.26
CA LEU A 652 6.55 3.40 -18.90
C LEU A 652 6.65 4.24 -20.17
N LYS A 653 5.49 4.52 -20.78
CA LYS A 653 5.40 5.28 -22.03
C LYS A 653 5.41 6.78 -21.72
N GLY A 654 6.61 7.33 -21.66
CA GLY A 654 6.84 8.72 -21.30
C GLY A 654 6.98 8.85 -19.78
N THR A 655 7.87 9.73 -19.35
CA THR A 655 8.20 9.89 -17.93
C THR A 655 7.64 11.17 -17.31
N ARG A 656 6.99 12.00 -18.11
CA ARG A 656 6.37 13.24 -17.68
C ARG A 656 4.86 13.11 -17.69
N ARG A 657 4.24 13.47 -16.57
CA ARG A 657 2.79 13.59 -16.42
C ARG A 657 2.40 15.03 -16.26
N TRP A 658 1.18 15.34 -16.71
CA TRP A 658 0.54 16.57 -16.29
C TRP A 658 0.07 16.40 -14.84
N THR A 659 0.63 17.18 -13.92
CA THR A 659 0.13 17.27 -12.54
C THR A 659 -0.66 18.56 -12.34
N SER A 660 -1.70 18.48 -11.51
CA SER A 660 -2.49 19.60 -10.99
C SER A 660 -2.78 19.41 -9.49
N GLU A 661 -1.93 18.65 -8.80
CA GLU A 661 -2.14 18.27 -7.40
C GLU A 661 -2.13 19.48 -6.46
N LEU A 662 -2.84 19.33 -5.33
CA LEU A 662 -2.79 20.27 -4.21
C LEU A 662 -1.32 20.50 -3.87
N ASN A 663 -0.90 21.76 -3.83
CA ASN A 663 0.43 22.22 -3.43
C ASN A 663 1.50 22.31 -4.53
N GLU A 664 1.16 22.02 -5.80
CA GLU A 664 2.13 22.02 -6.88
C GLU A 664 1.72 22.91 -8.06
N ALA A 665 2.64 23.70 -8.60
CA ALA A 665 2.40 24.43 -9.85
C ALA A 665 2.06 23.44 -10.99
N ALA A 666 0.86 23.57 -11.56
CA ALA A 666 0.43 22.63 -12.60
C ALA A 666 1.33 22.66 -13.85
N GLY A 667 1.53 21.52 -14.48
CA GLY A 667 2.44 21.43 -15.61
C GLY A 667 2.90 20.02 -15.85
N TYR A 668 3.69 19.85 -16.92
CA TYR A 668 4.41 18.61 -17.12
C TYR A 668 5.58 18.52 -16.16
N LYS A 669 5.48 17.59 -15.21
CA LYS A 669 6.55 17.22 -14.32
C LYS A 669 6.93 15.77 -14.56
N GLU A 670 8.18 15.44 -14.27
CA GLU A 670 8.58 14.04 -14.19
C GLU A 670 7.73 13.32 -13.15
N TYR A 671 7.47 12.04 -13.37
CA TYR A 671 6.88 11.18 -12.35
C TYR A 671 7.75 11.17 -11.09
N ASP A 672 7.06 11.12 -9.95
CA ASP A 672 7.67 10.91 -8.66
C ASP A 672 8.38 9.54 -8.61
N ARG A 673 9.47 9.46 -7.85
CA ARG A 673 10.30 8.26 -7.79
C ARG A 673 9.49 7.04 -7.36
N SER A 674 8.68 7.17 -6.30
CA SER A 674 7.82 6.10 -5.80
C SER A 674 6.88 5.56 -6.89
N THR A 675 6.28 6.46 -7.67
CA THR A 675 5.34 6.11 -8.74
C THR A 675 6.04 5.30 -9.82
N CYS A 676 7.23 5.72 -10.26
CA CYS A 676 8.03 4.95 -11.21
C CYS A 676 8.40 3.57 -10.65
N LEU A 677 8.92 3.52 -9.41
CA LEU A 677 9.32 2.26 -8.76
C LEU A 677 8.14 1.30 -8.55
N GLN A 678 6.95 1.82 -8.23
CA GLN A 678 5.71 1.04 -8.12
C GLN A 678 5.26 0.50 -9.47
N MET A 679 5.34 1.31 -10.54
CA MET A 679 5.02 0.86 -11.90
C MET A 679 5.97 -0.26 -12.35
N ILE A 680 7.28 -0.05 -12.30
CA ILE A 680 8.27 -1.08 -12.71
C ILE A 680 8.22 -2.31 -11.79
N GLY A 681 7.84 -2.13 -10.51
CA GLY A 681 7.63 -3.20 -9.55
C GLY A 681 6.50 -4.16 -9.92
N ARG A 682 5.62 -3.79 -10.87
CA ARG A 682 4.58 -4.69 -11.42
C ARG A 682 5.10 -5.73 -12.39
N ALA A 683 6.34 -5.61 -12.86
CA ALA A 683 6.96 -6.59 -13.73
C ALA A 683 7.51 -7.78 -12.93
N GLY A 684 7.16 -8.98 -13.37
CA GLY A 684 7.62 -10.26 -12.84
C GLY A 684 6.82 -10.73 -11.62
N ARG A 685 6.28 -11.96 -11.67
CA ARG A 685 5.54 -12.56 -10.54
C ARG A 685 6.18 -13.87 -10.04
N PRO A 686 6.39 -14.05 -8.72
CA PRO A 686 7.06 -15.22 -8.10
C PRO A 686 6.45 -16.62 -8.30
N GLN A 687 5.51 -16.79 -9.24
CA GLN A 687 4.85 -18.06 -9.57
C GLN A 687 4.71 -18.29 -11.08
N TYR A 688 5.00 -17.28 -11.91
CA TYR A 688 4.71 -17.32 -13.33
C TYR A 688 5.90 -16.90 -14.20
N ASP A 689 6.84 -16.17 -13.62
CA ASP A 689 7.95 -15.57 -14.33
C ASP A 689 9.26 -15.86 -13.60
N THR A 690 10.28 -16.20 -14.37
CA THR A 690 11.68 -16.29 -13.92
C THR A 690 12.38 -14.94 -13.96
N GLU A 691 11.91 -14.04 -14.83
CA GLU A 691 12.35 -12.66 -14.94
C GLU A 691 11.17 -11.74 -15.25
N GLY A 692 11.20 -10.51 -14.75
CA GLY A 692 10.32 -9.41 -15.18
C GLY A 692 11.11 -8.39 -16.00
N VAL A 693 10.47 -7.77 -16.99
CA VAL A 693 11.11 -6.72 -17.80
C VAL A 693 10.36 -5.41 -17.64
N ALA A 694 11.09 -4.33 -17.35
CA ALA A 694 10.54 -2.97 -17.33
C ALA A 694 11.25 -2.09 -18.36
N VAL A 695 10.49 -1.49 -19.28
CA VAL A 695 11.03 -0.58 -20.31
C VAL A 695 10.58 0.85 -20.02
N ILE A 696 11.52 1.76 -19.79
CA ILE A 696 11.25 3.17 -19.53
C ILE A 696 11.54 3.97 -20.79
N MET A 697 10.52 4.59 -21.37
CA MET A 697 10.64 5.45 -22.55
C MET A 697 10.70 6.91 -22.12
N THR A 698 11.86 7.55 -22.26
CA THR A 698 12.09 8.93 -21.81
C THR A 698 12.78 9.78 -22.87
N GLN A 699 12.92 11.08 -22.61
CA GLN A 699 13.71 11.97 -23.46
C GLN A 699 15.19 11.64 -23.32
N LYS A 700 15.98 11.72 -24.40
CA LYS A 700 17.43 11.37 -24.37
C LYS A 700 18.21 11.99 -23.21
N GLN A 701 17.95 13.26 -22.90
CA GLN A 701 18.60 13.98 -21.81
C GLN A 701 18.28 13.44 -20.39
N MET A 702 17.20 12.67 -20.24
CA MET A 702 16.73 12.14 -18.96
C MET A 702 17.10 10.67 -18.73
N VAL A 703 17.77 10.03 -19.70
CA VAL A 703 18.15 8.61 -19.61
C VAL A 703 18.93 8.31 -18.34
N HIS A 704 20.00 9.09 -18.08
CA HIS A 704 20.84 8.94 -16.89
C HIS A 704 20.05 9.08 -15.58
N ARG A 705 19.03 9.96 -15.52
CA ARG A 705 18.17 10.10 -14.33
C ARG A 705 17.41 8.81 -14.06
N TYR A 706 16.84 8.19 -15.10
CA TYR A 706 16.04 6.97 -14.95
C TYR A 706 16.89 5.71 -14.77
N GLU A 707 18.11 5.70 -15.29
CA GLU A 707 19.11 4.66 -14.97
C GLU A 707 19.50 4.74 -13.48
N ASN A 708 19.76 5.94 -12.96
CA ASN A 708 20.05 6.13 -11.53
C ASN A 708 18.85 5.82 -10.63
N LEU A 709 17.63 6.07 -11.10
CA LEU A 709 16.41 5.68 -10.40
C LEU A 709 16.28 4.16 -10.32
N ALA A 710 16.57 3.46 -11.42
CA ALA A 710 16.53 2.00 -11.49
C ALA A 710 17.66 1.35 -10.67
N SER A 711 18.84 1.95 -10.61
CA SER A 711 19.94 1.51 -9.73
C SER A 711 19.72 1.85 -8.26
N GLY A 712 18.73 2.71 -7.96
CA GLY A 712 18.39 3.11 -6.60
C GLY A 712 19.38 4.09 -5.96
N SER A 713 20.27 4.74 -6.73
CA SER A 713 21.41 5.53 -6.20
C SER A 713 21.09 6.97 -5.75
N GLU A 714 19.85 7.43 -5.91
CA GLU A 714 19.44 8.79 -5.52
C GLU A 714 19.20 8.91 -3.99
N LEU A 715 19.81 9.92 -3.37
CA LEU A 715 19.70 10.19 -1.93
C LEU A 715 18.29 10.67 -1.54
N VAL A 716 17.86 10.30 -0.34
CA VAL A 716 16.61 10.81 0.26
C VAL A 716 16.88 12.18 0.91
N GLU A 717 16.06 13.17 0.57
CA GLU A 717 16.13 14.56 1.04
C GLU A 717 14.82 14.95 1.74
N SER A 718 14.81 15.99 2.58
CA SER A 718 13.60 16.48 3.25
C SER A 718 12.88 17.51 2.38
N GLN A 719 11.54 17.45 2.34
CA GLN A 719 10.69 18.51 1.75
C GLN A 719 10.12 19.50 2.79
N LEU A 720 10.45 19.34 4.08
CA LEU A 720 9.88 20.14 5.17
C LEU A 720 10.17 21.65 5.05
N LYS A 721 11.29 22.05 4.45
CA LYS A 721 11.68 23.47 4.32
C LYS A 721 10.61 24.34 3.65
N GLY A 722 9.91 23.80 2.66
CA GLY A 722 8.90 24.53 1.89
C GLY A 722 7.58 24.78 2.64
N CYS A 723 7.33 24.04 3.71
CA CYS A 723 6.12 24.15 4.54
C CYS A 723 6.46 24.26 6.04
N PHE A 724 7.68 24.71 6.35
CA PHE A 724 8.21 24.75 7.70
C PHE A 724 7.35 25.62 8.63
N ALA A 725 6.83 26.74 8.11
CA ALA A 725 6.01 27.67 8.87
C ALA A 725 4.67 27.06 9.30
N GLU A 726 4.04 26.28 8.42
CA GLU A 726 2.79 25.58 8.71
C GLU A 726 2.95 24.57 9.85
N TYR A 727 4.04 23.80 9.85
CA TYR A 727 4.30 22.80 10.88
C TYR A 727 4.79 23.44 12.19
N LEU A 728 5.64 24.46 12.14
CA LEU A 728 6.05 25.19 13.34
C LEU A 728 4.85 25.84 14.02
N ASN A 729 3.99 26.55 13.27
CA ASN A 729 2.74 27.10 13.81
C ASN A 729 1.83 26.02 14.40
N ALA A 730 1.74 24.85 13.76
CA ALA A 730 0.93 23.75 14.27
C ALA A 730 1.44 23.20 15.60
N GLU A 731 2.75 23.01 15.76
CA GLU A 731 3.33 22.54 17.02
C GLU A 731 3.24 23.58 18.14
N ILE A 732 3.32 24.88 17.82
CA ILE A 732 3.06 25.96 18.79
C ILE A 732 1.57 25.97 19.18
N ALA A 733 0.66 25.83 18.22
CA ALA A 733 -0.78 25.74 18.48
C ALA A 733 -1.16 24.53 19.35
N LEU A 734 -0.46 23.41 19.17
CA LEU A 734 -0.62 22.22 20.00
C LEU A 734 0.07 22.34 21.36
N ARG A 735 0.85 23.40 21.60
CA ARG A 735 1.73 23.56 22.76
C ARG A 735 2.71 22.39 22.91
N THR A 736 3.10 21.77 21.80
CA THR A 736 4.25 20.88 21.75
C THR A 736 5.55 21.68 21.84
N ILE A 737 5.49 22.93 21.35
CA ILE A 737 6.55 23.93 21.40
C ILE A 737 5.98 25.14 22.14
N THR A 738 6.61 25.54 23.24
CA THR A 738 6.23 26.72 24.03
C THR A 738 7.24 27.86 23.97
N ASP A 739 8.42 27.60 23.42
CA ASP A 739 9.53 28.55 23.37
C ASP A 739 10.52 28.22 22.25
N VAL A 740 11.48 29.11 22.02
CA VAL A 740 12.51 28.97 20.99
C VAL A 740 13.45 27.79 21.27
N SER A 741 13.76 27.47 22.52
CA SER A 741 14.59 26.31 22.88
C SER A 741 13.89 24.98 22.55
N MET A 742 12.58 24.90 22.75
CA MET A 742 11.78 23.76 22.27
C MET A 742 11.70 23.73 20.74
N SER A 743 11.71 24.88 20.06
CA SER A 743 11.70 24.96 18.60
C SER A 743 12.97 24.34 17.99
N ILE A 744 14.14 24.63 18.54
CA ILE A 744 15.40 23.99 18.09
C ILE A 744 15.43 22.50 18.44
N THR A 745 14.88 22.11 19.59
CA THR A 745 14.75 20.70 19.99
C THR A 745 13.84 19.93 19.02
N TRP A 746 12.72 20.54 18.62
CA TRP A 746 11.83 19.99 17.60
C TRP A 746 12.55 19.89 16.26
N LEU A 747 13.23 20.95 15.79
CA LEU A 747 14.01 20.92 14.56
C LEU A 747 15.03 19.77 14.59
N LYS A 748 15.75 19.56 15.69
CA LYS A 748 16.70 18.44 15.86
C LYS A 748 16.07 17.05 15.71
N SER A 749 14.76 16.91 15.94
CA SER A 749 14.02 15.67 15.76
C SER A 749 13.58 15.41 14.31
N THR A 750 13.77 16.38 13.41
CA THR A 750 13.36 16.31 12.00
C THR A 750 14.47 15.73 11.11
N PHE A 751 14.09 15.21 9.95
CA PHE A 751 15.04 14.76 8.93
C PHE A 751 15.73 15.96 8.25
N LEU A 752 15.03 17.08 8.13
CA LEU A 752 15.52 18.37 7.63
C LEU A 752 16.78 18.82 8.37
N TYR A 753 16.82 18.71 9.70
CA TYR A 753 17.99 19.09 10.48
C TYR A 753 19.26 18.31 10.10
N LEU A 754 19.14 17.01 9.81
CA LEU A 754 20.27 16.20 9.35
C LEU A 754 20.68 16.60 7.92
N ARG A 755 19.70 16.71 7.02
CA ARG A 755 19.97 16.95 5.61
C ARG A 755 20.46 18.37 5.32
N VAL A 756 19.96 19.38 6.04
CA VAL A 756 20.44 20.77 5.89
C VAL A 756 21.91 20.93 6.29
N LYS A 757 22.41 20.11 7.21
CA LYS A 757 23.84 20.10 7.60
C LYS A 757 24.70 19.35 6.58
N LYS A 758 24.20 18.27 5.98
CA LYS A 758 24.93 17.46 4.99
C LYS A 758 24.91 18.05 3.58
N ASN A 759 23.81 18.69 3.18
CA ASN A 759 23.64 19.30 1.87
C ASN A 759 23.03 20.72 1.99
N PRO A 760 23.74 21.70 2.59
CA PRO A 760 23.14 22.99 2.87
C PRO A 760 22.70 23.79 1.64
N GLY A 761 23.36 23.59 0.50
CA GLY A 761 23.05 24.27 -0.75
C GLY A 761 21.64 23.98 -1.26
N ALA A 762 21.18 22.73 -1.12
CA ALA A 762 19.83 22.31 -1.54
C ALA A 762 18.70 23.03 -0.79
N TYR A 763 18.99 23.56 0.41
CA TYR A 763 18.01 24.22 1.28
C TYR A 763 18.17 25.75 1.32
N GLY A 764 19.00 26.33 0.43
CA GLY A 764 19.30 27.76 0.44
C GLY A 764 20.14 28.21 1.64
N MET A 765 20.84 27.28 2.29
CA MET A 765 21.60 27.51 3.53
C MET A 765 23.11 27.28 3.32
N ALA A 766 23.63 27.63 2.13
CA ALA A 766 25.03 27.40 1.75
C ALA A 766 26.06 27.96 2.75
N ALA A 767 25.72 28.99 3.54
CA ALA A 767 26.58 29.50 4.60
C ALA A 767 26.90 28.47 5.71
N LEU A 768 26.07 27.43 5.89
CA LEU A 768 26.30 26.37 6.90
C LEU A 768 27.56 25.56 6.59
N SER A 769 27.96 25.44 5.33
CA SER A 769 29.17 24.67 4.98
C SER A 769 30.46 25.34 5.42
N LYS A 770 30.41 26.62 5.81
CA LYS A 770 31.56 27.41 6.28
C LYS A 770 31.69 27.43 7.81
N VAL A 771 30.75 26.81 8.52
CA VAL A 771 30.69 26.83 9.97
C VAL A 771 31.59 25.73 10.55
N ALA A 772 32.40 26.07 11.55
CA ALA A 772 33.40 25.16 12.11
C ALA A 772 32.83 24.28 13.25
N SER A 773 31.83 24.77 13.99
CA SER A 773 31.27 24.06 15.16
C SER A 773 29.78 23.72 15.03
N ALA A 774 29.35 22.65 15.70
CA ALA A 774 27.95 22.25 15.75
C ALA A 774 27.05 23.30 16.42
N ALA A 775 27.57 24.02 17.42
CA ALA A 775 26.84 25.06 18.14
C ALA A 775 26.58 26.30 17.26
N GLU A 776 27.56 26.73 16.46
CA GLU A 776 27.36 27.81 15.48
C GLU A 776 26.35 27.41 14.40
N ALA A 777 26.36 26.14 13.97
CA ALA A 777 25.41 25.64 12.99
C ALA A 777 23.98 25.64 13.56
N ASP A 778 23.82 25.22 14.81
CA ASP A 778 22.53 25.27 15.53
C ASP A 778 22.04 26.72 15.69
N LYS A 779 22.93 27.63 16.07
CA LYS A 779 22.61 29.06 16.17
C LYS A 779 22.16 29.63 14.83
N MET A 780 22.86 29.33 13.74
CA MET A 780 22.46 29.85 12.43
C MET A 780 21.13 29.25 11.94
N LEU A 781 20.85 27.98 12.25
CA LEU A 781 19.54 27.37 11.98
C LEU A 781 18.44 28.04 12.82
N GLN A 782 18.70 28.31 14.08
CA GLN A 782 17.78 29.05 14.94
C GLN A 782 17.46 30.42 14.36
N ASP A 783 18.47 31.21 13.99
CA ASP A 783 18.27 32.58 13.51
C ASP A 783 17.60 32.61 12.12
N LYS A 784 18.15 31.88 11.14
CA LYS A 784 17.72 31.98 9.73
C LYS A 784 16.49 31.15 9.38
N LEU A 785 16.13 30.16 10.19
CA LEU A 785 14.98 29.30 9.93
C LEU A 785 13.88 29.50 10.96
N ILE A 786 14.18 29.35 12.26
CA ILE A 786 13.17 29.42 13.33
C ILE A 786 12.73 30.86 13.53
N MET A 787 13.64 31.77 13.90
CA MET A 787 13.30 33.15 14.22
C MET A 787 12.71 33.89 13.02
N ALA A 788 13.32 33.76 11.84
CA ALA A 788 12.75 34.32 10.61
C ALA A 788 11.31 33.83 10.32
N THR A 789 10.97 32.60 10.70
CA THR A 789 9.60 32.09 10.56
C THR A 789 8.69 32.65 11.65
N VAL A 790 9.15 32.68 12.91
CA VAL A 790 8.39 33.24 14.04
C VAL A 790 8.07 34.71 13.80
N GLU A 791 9.01 35.50 13.25
CA GLU A 791 8.78 36.90 12.88
C GLU A 791 7.64 37.06 11.87
N VAL A 792 7.57 36.21 10.85
CA VAL A 792 6.46 36.21 9.88
C VAL A 792 5.15 35.84 10.56
N LEU A 793 5.14 34.80 11.41
CA LEU A 793 3.94 34.39 12.15
C LEU A 793 3.46 35.48 13.11
N ALA A 794 4.39 36.17 13.79
CA ALA A 794 4.11 37.26 14.72
C ALA A 794 3.58 38.50 14.00
N LYS A 795 4.17 38.87 12.85
CA LYS A 795 3.72 39.98 12.01
C LYS A 795 2.24 39.90 11.65
N TYR A 796 1.71 38.69 11.42
CA TYR A 796 0.31 38.47 11.06
C TYR A 796 -0.56 38.04 12.26
N GLY A 797 -0.03 38.10 13.49
CA GLY A 797 -0.78 37.79 14.71
C GLY A 797 -1.16 36.32 14.85
N LEU A 798 -0.40 35.39 14.25
CA LEU A 798 -0.62 33.95 14.42
C LEU A 798 0.06 33.42 15.69
N VAL A 799 1.18 34.02 16.07
CA VAL A 799 1.97 33.72 17.28
C VAL A 799 2.28 35.04 17.98
N GLN A 800 2.24 35.06 19.29
CA GLN A 800 2.73 36.17 20.10
C GLN A 800 4.02 35.74 20.79
N THR A 801 4.99 36.66 20.86
CA THR A 801 6.21 36.46 21.63
C THR A 801 6.24 37.39 22.84
N ASP A 802 6.99 37.01 23.87
CA ASP A 802 7.33 37.91 24.97
C ASP A 802 8.33 39.01 24.54
N GLU A 803 8.66 39.91 25.46
CA GLU A 803 9.58 41.05 25.21
C GLU A 803 10.97 40.59 24.73
N CYS A 804 11.40 39.41 25.16
CA CYS A 804 12.68 38.79 24.79
C CYS A 804 12.61 37.93 23.51
N GLY A 805 11.41 37.72 22.94
CA GLY A 805 11.23 36.87 21.75
C GLY A 805 11.38 35.36 22.00
N PHE A 806 11.40 34.93 23.27
CA PHE A 806 11.71 33.57 23.68
C PHE A 806 10.47 32.70 23.86
N VAL A 807 9.44 33.20 24.55
CA VAL A 807 8.18 32.47 24.76
C VAL A 807 7.33 32.57 23.50
N LEU A 808 6.72 31.47 23.09
CA LEU A 808 5.88 31.37 21.90
C LEU A 808 4.45 30.97 22.31
N ASP A 809 3.50 31.90 22.19
CA ASP A 809 2.09 31.62 22.44
C ASP A 809 1.26 31.69 21.15
N SER A 810 0.55 30.62 20.84
CA SER A 810 -0.30 30.58 19.65
C SER A 810 -1.52 31.46 19.85
N GLN A 811 -1.81 32.30 18.85
CA GLN A 811 -3.02 33.13 18.83
C GLN A 811 -4.16 32.43 18.08
N VAL A 812 -5.38 32.99 18.15
CA VAL A 812 -6.54 32.40 17.48
C VAL A 812 -6.30 32.14 15.97
N PRO A 813 -5.71 33.06 15.20
CA PRO A 813 -5.42 32.81 13.79
C PRO A 813 -4.48 31.61 13.59
N GLY A 814 -3.44 31.48 14.41
CA GLY A 814 -2.50 30.35 14.37
C GLY A 814 -3.17 29.01 14.70
N ARG A 815 -4.02 28.98 15.74
CA ARG A 815 -4.81 27.78 16.09
C ARG A 815 -5.79 27.39 14.99
N LEU A 816 -6.48 28.37 14.38
CA LEU A 816 -7.40 28.11 13.27
C LEU A 816 -6.67 27.57 12.03
N MET A 817 -5.53 28.16 11.68
CA MET A 817 -4.67 27.68 10.59
C MET A 817 -4.26 26.22 10.80
N ALA A 818 -3.82 25.87 12.02
CA ALA A 818 -3.43 24.51 12.39
C ALA A 818 -4.61 23.52 12.34
N HIS A 819 -5.75 23.88 12.94
CA HIS A 819 -6.95 23.01 13.01
C HIS A 819 -7.60 22.77 11.66
N HIS A 820 -7.56 23.76 10.76
CA HIS A 820 -8.20 23.71 9.45
C HIS A 820 -7.25 23.36 8.29
N TYR A 821 -5.96 23.08 8.55
CA TYR A 821 -4.99 22.72 7.49
C TYR A 821 -4.93 23.78 6.38
N ILE A 822 -4.82 25.05 6.80
CA ILE A 822 -4.73 26.19 5.91
C ILE A 822 -3.27 26.54 5.70
N ARG A 823 -2.87 26.81 4.46
CA ARG A 823 -1.51 27.25 4.14
C ARG A 823 -1.27 28.68 4.64
N LEU A 824 -0.01 29.01 4.96
CA LEU A 824 0.31 30.33 5.50
C LEU A 824 -0.12 31.48 4.56
N PRO A 825 0.13 31.43 3.23
CA PRO A 825 -0.33 32.49 2.33
C PRO A 825 -1.84 32.69 2.32
N THR A 826 -2.61 31.59 2.38
CA THR A 826 -4.08 31.65 2.45
C THR A 826 -4.54 32.23 3.78
N MET A 827 -3.91 31.86 4.89
CA MET A 827 -4.24 32.42 6.20
C MET A 827 -3.93 33.92 6.27
N ILE A 828 -2.82 34.36 5.69
CA ILE A 828 -2.48 35.79 5.55
C ILE A 828 -3.58 36.53 4.77
N ASN A 829 -4.08 35.94 3.68
CA ASN A 829 -5.20 36.53 2.93
C ASN A 829 -6.47 36.63 3.79
N ILE A 830 -6.77 35.63 4.63
CA ILE A 830 -7.91 35.66 5.57
C ILE A 830 -7.76 36.78 6.60
N VAL A 831 -6.55 36.94 7.16
CA VAL A 831 -6.26 37.99 8.17
C VAL A 831 -6.38 39.39 7.58
N ASN A 832 -6.02 39.55 6.30
CA ASN A 832 -6.05 40.85 5.61
C ASN A 832 -7.39 41.17 4.94
N VAL A 833 -8.44 40.36 5.15
CA VAL A 833 -9.77 40.66 4.60
C VAL A 833 -10.31 41.97 5.19
N PRO A 834 -10.83 42.89 4.35
CA PRO A 834 -11.45 44.12 4.82
C PRO A 834 -12.64 43.88 5.76
N ASP A 835 -12.89 44.83 6.66
CA ASP A 835 -14.13 44.86 7.45
C ASP A 835 -15.34 44.88 6.48
N HIS A 836 -16.41 44.15 6.81
CA HIS A 836 -17.64 43.99 6.00
C HIS A 836 -17.55 43.17 4.71
N ALA A 837 -16.65 42.20 4.64
CA ALA A 837 -16.52 41.34 3.45
C ALA A 837 -17.85 40.68 2.99
N SER A 838 -18.17 40.92 1.72
CA SER A 838 -19.37 40.42 1.06
C SER A 838 -19.19 38.99 0.55
N MET A 839 -20.28 38.31 0.22
CA MET A 839 -20.23 36.94 -0.32
C MET A 839 -19.30 36.79 -1.55
N PRO A 840 -19.30 37.72 -2.54
CA PRO A 840 -18.30 37.75 -3.62
C PRO A 840 -16.85 37.85 -3.15
N ASP A 841 -16.55 38.67 -2.14
CA ASP A 841 -15.19 38.85 -1.62
C ASP A 841 -14.67 37.55 -0.99
N LEU A 842 -15.54 36.87 -0.23
CA LEU A 842 -15.21 35.58 0.37
C LEU A 842 -15.00 34.49 -0.70
N LEU A 843 -15.79 34.51 -1.77
CA LEU A 843 -15.64 33.61 -2.91
C LEU A 843 -14.35 33.86 -3.68
N ASP A 844 -13.98 35.14 -3.89
CA ASP A 844 -12.72 35.51 -4.55
C ASP A 844 -11.51 35.09 -3.71
N LEU A 845 -11.58 35.25 -2.37
CA LEU A 845 -10.56 34.73 -1.46
C LEU A 845 -10.39 33.21 -1.59
N ILE A 846 -11.49 32.44 -1.57
CA ILE A 846 -11.43 30.99 -1.80
C ILE A 846 -10.82 30.72 -3.17
N ALA A 847 -11.24 31.41 -4.22
CA ALA A 847 -10.73 31.20 -5.57
C ALA A 847 -9.22 31.49 -5.74
N ARG A 848 -8.67 32.40 -4.93
CA ARG A 848 -7.25 32.77 -4.90
C ARG A 848 -6.41 32.02 -3.87
N SER A 849 -7.01 31.10 -3.13
CA SER A 849 -6.34 30.36 -2.07
C SER A 849 -5.23 29.46 -2.61
N ASP A 850 -4.11 29.38 -1.88
CA ASP A 850 -2.90 28.66 -2.32
C ASP A 850 -3.10 27.13 -2.37
N GLU A 851 -4.11 26.63 -1.66
CA GLU A 851 -4.59 25.24 -1.77
C GLU A 851 -5.00 24.86 -3.21
N PHE A 852 -5.33 25.84 -4.05
CA PHE A 852 -5.71 25.65 -5.45
C PHE A 852 -4.62 26.03 -6.45
N SER A 853 -3.38 26.28 -6.00
CA SER A 853 -2.22 26.60 -6.85
C SER A 853 -1.97 25.59 -7.99
N GLY A 854 -2.41 24.34 -7.82
CA GLY A 854 -2.37 23.29 -8.85
C GLY A 854 -3.45 23.37 -9.93
N ILE A 855 -4.53 24.12 -9.75
CA ILE A 855 -5.57 24.25 -10.77
C ILE A 855 -5.13 25.27 -11.82
N LYS A 856 -5.17 24.89 -13.10
CA LYS A 856 -4.86 25.80 -14.24
C LYS A 856 -6.02 25.95 -15.21
N LEU A 857 -6.07 27.09 -15.87
CA LEU A 857 -6.98 27.38 -16.96
C LEU A 857 -6.43 26.82 -18.29
N ARG A 858 -7.11 25.83 -18.87
CA ARG A 858 -6.74 25.25 -20.17
C ARG A 858 -7.40 26.02 -21.33
N ARG A 859 -6.81 25.94 -22.54
CA ARG A 859 -7.26 26.71 -23.71
C ARG A 859 -8.66 26.32 -24.18
N ASP A 860 -8.94 25.03 -24.21
CA ASP A 860 -10.21 24.40 -24.59
C ASP A 860 -11.35 24.73 -23.61
N GLN A 861 -11.03 24.96 -22.34
CA GLN A 861 -12.00 25.29 -21.30
C GLN A 861 -12.52 26.73 -21.37
N LYS A 862 -11.74 27.66 -21.96
CA LYS A 862 -12.06 29.11 -21.96
C LYS A 862 -13.42 29.41 -22.59
N LYS A 863 -13.77 28.74 -23.70
CA LYS A 863 -15.04 28.97 -24.39
C LYS A 863 -16.24 28.61 -23.50
N ILE A 864 -16.15 27.47 -22.81
CA ILE A 864 -17.19 26.98 -21.90
C ILE A 864 -17.31 27.93 -20.70
N LEU A 865 -16.20 28.30 -20.06
CA LEU A 865 -16.19 29.18 -18.90
C LEU A 865 -16.69 30.60 -19.23
N ASN A 866 -16.34 31.14 -20.41
CA ASN A 866 -16.87 32.42 -20.87
C ASN A 866 -18.39 32.37 -21.10
N ALA A 867 -18.92 31.24 -21.59
CA ALA A 867 -20.35 31.05 -21.79
C ALA A 867 -21.10 30.95 -20.46
N ILE A 868 -20.54 30.20 -19.49
CA ILE A 868 -21.08 30.10 -18.14
C ILE A 868 -21.10 31.47 -17.45
N ASN A 869 -19.99 32.23 -17.49
CA ASN A 869 -19.90 33.55 -16.84
C ASN A 869 -20.93 34.56 -17.36
N LYS A 870 -21.39 34.40 -18.62
CA LYS A 870 -22.42 35.24 -19.26
C LYS A 870 -23.83 34.65 -19.13
N GLY A 871 -23.97 33.43 -18.61
CA GLY A 871 -25.24 32.72 -18.50
C GLY A 871 -26.14 33.31 -17.42
N GLN A 872 -27.45 33.22 -17.62
CA GLN A 872 -28.46 33.72 -16.67
C GLN A 872 -28.51 32.94 -15.34
N GLY A 873 -27.87 31.76 -15.26
CA GLY A 873 -27.86 30.91 -14.06
C GLY A 873 -26.74 31.21 -13.06
N VAL A 874 -25.80 32.11 -13.38
CA VAL A 874 -24.68 32.47 -12.50
C VAL A 874 -25.07 33.63 -11.59
N ARG A 875 -24.94 33.43 -10.26
CA ARG A 875 -25.29 34.45 -9.26
C ARG A 875 -24.29 35.61 -9.25
N PHE A 876 -22.99 35.29 -9.24
CA PHE A 876 -21.91 36.27 -9.25
C PHE A 876 -21.03 36.02 -10.47
N SER A 877 -20.94 37.00 -11.36
CA SER A 877 -20.05 36.94 -12.51
C SER A 877 -18.66 37.45 -12.13
N VAL A 878 -17.62 36.89 -12.75
CA VAL A 878 -16.27 37.48 -12.70
C VAL A 878 -16.32 38.81 -13.45
N THR A 879 -15.88 39.91 -12.81
CA THR A 879 -15.87 41.26 -13.38
C THR A 879 -14.45 41.72 -13.70
N ASP A 880 -14.33 42.75 -14.53
CA ASP A 880 -13.06 43.43 -14.76
C ASP A 880 -12.86 44.50 -13.67
N PRO A 881 -11.70 44.59 -13.00
CA PRO A 881 -11.43 45.67 -12.04
C PRO A 881 -11.67 47.08 -12.61
N ALA A 882 -11.43 47.27 -13.92
CA ALA A 882 -11.68 48.54 -14.59
C ALA A 882 -13.17 48.78 -14.91
N LYS A 883 -14.01 47.73 -14.90
CA LYS A 883 -15.45 47.79 -15.19
C LYS A 883 -16.23 46.84 -14.25
N PRO A 884 -16.41 47.21 -12.96
CA PRO A 884 -16.99 46.32 -11.94
C PRO A 884 -18.43 45.89 -12.20
N GLN A 885 -19.18 46.63 -13.02
CA GLN A 885 -20.59 46.35 -13.33
C GLN A 885 -20.79 45.42 -14.54
N LYS A 886 -19.73 45.04 -15.27
CA LYS A 886 -19.84 44.16 -16.44
C LYS A 886 -19.08 42.86 -16.22
N ALA A 887 -19.73 41.75 -16.60
CA ALA A 887 -19.07 40.46 -16.65
C ALA A 887 -17.87 40.51 -17.60
N LYS A 888 -16.73 40.02 -17.12
CA LYS A 888 -15.48 39.91 -17.85
C LYS A 888 -15.70 39.06 -19.11
N GLU A 889 -15.35 39.61 -20.27
CA GLU A 889 -15.57 38.92 -21.55
C GLU A 889 -14.68 37.70 -21.75
N ARG A 890 -13.46 37.75 -21.20
CA ARG A 890 -12.42 36.74 -21.38
C ARG A 890 -11.85 36.31 -20.05
N ILE A 891 -12.15 35.08 -19.67
CA ILE A 891 -11.55 34.42 -18.51
C ILE A 891 -10.07 34.15 -18.78
N SER A 892 -9.21 34.61 -17.87
CA SER A 892 -7.75 34.65 -18.10
C SER A 892 -6.95 33.99 -16.99
N THR A 893 -7.48 33.88 -15.77
CA THR A 893 -6.75 33.33 -14.62
C THR A 893 -7.32 32.00 -14.13
N ALA A 894 -6.55 31.27 -13.32
CA ALA A 894 -7.05 30.08 -12.63
C ALA A 894 -8.08 30.43 -11.55
N ALA A 895 -7.89 31.55 -10.84
CA ALA A 895 -8.84 32.05 -9.85
C ALA A 895 -10.21 32.35 -10.50
N ASP A 896 -10.22 33.01 -11.67
CA ASP A 896 -11.45 33.26 -12.43
C ASP A 896 -12.20 31.93 -12.72
N LYS A 897 -11.47 30.89 -13.13
CA LYS A 897 -12.02 29.55 -13.39
C LYS A 897 -12.64 28.96 -12.13
N ILE A 898 -11.93 28.98 -11.00
CA ILE A 898 -12.40 28.44 -9.73
C ILE A 898 -13.66 29.18 -9.27
N PHE A 899 -13.66 30.51 -9.36
CA PHE A 899 -14.80 31.36 -9.01
C PHE A 899 -16.05 31.00 -9.82
N ILE A 900 -15.90 30.79 -11.14
CA ILE A 900 -16.99 30.36 -12.02
C ILE A 900 -17.46 28.96 -11.69
N LEU A 901 -16.54 28.00 -11.48
CA LEU A 901 -16.90 26.63 -11.13
C LEU A 901 -17.70 26.57 -9.83
N ILE A 902 -17.33 27.34 -8.81
CA ILE A 902 -18.12 27.43 -7.57
C ILE A 902 -19.52 27.96 -7.87
N ASN A 903 -19.63 29.10 -8.57
CA ASN A 903 -20.93 29.68 -8.90
C ASN A 903 -21.83 28.72 -9.69
N GLU A 904 -21.25 28.02 -10.64
CA GLU A 904 -21.92 27.03 -11.48
C GLU A 904 -22.44 25.86 -10.63
N ALA A 905 -21.62 25.34 -9.71
CA ALA A 905 -21.99 24.22 -8.88
C ALA A 905 -23.13 24.51 -7.90
N LEU A 906 -23.24 25.76 -7.47
CA LEU A 906 -24.27 26.24 -6.54
C LEU A 906 -25.55 26.68 -7.25
N SER A 907 -25.55 26.72 -8.59
CA SER A 907 -26.72 27.10 -9.39
C SER A 907 -27.84 26.05 -9.34
N ASP A 908 -29.07 26.54 -9.51
CA ASP A 908 -30.26 25.69 -9.66
C ASP A 908 -30.30 24.98 -11.02
N ARG A 909 -29.66 25.57 -12.04
CA ARG A 909 -29.59 25.04 -13.41
C ARG A 909 -28.14 25.08 -13.93
N PRO A 910 -27.25 24.24 -13.36
CA PRO A 910 -25.89 24.15 -13.85
C PRO A 910 -25.89 23.66 -15.30
N ALA A 911 -25.02 24.20 -16.14
CA ALA A 911 -24.77 23.70 -17.47
C ALA A 911 -24.13 22.31 -17.39
N ASP A 912 -24.73 21.33 -18.05
CA ASP A 912 -24.16 19.98 -18.22
C ASP A 912 -22.98 19.95 -19.23
N THR A 913 -22.34 21.09 -19.46
CA THR A 913 -21.27 21.29 -20.43
C THR A 913 -19.87 21.10 -19.84
N LEU A 914 -19.76 20.90 -18.52
CA LEU A 914 -18.47 20.67 -17.87
C LEU A 914 -17.88 19.31 -18.28
N ASP A 915 -16.63 19.34 -18.75
CA ASP A 915 -15.87 18.12 -18.99
C ASP A 915 -15.53 17.38 -17.68
N PHE A 916 -15.13 16.11 -17.80
CA PHE A 916 -14.79 15.28 -16.64
C PHE A 916 -13.64 15.84 -15.78
N SER A 917 -12.67 16.54 -16.39
CA SER A 917 -11.56 17.17 -15.67
C SER A 917 -12.04 18.34 -14.81
N MET A 918 -12.91 19.20 -15.35
CA MET A 918 -13.51 20.33 -14.62
C MET A 918 -14.44 19.85 -13.52
N LYS A 919 -15.18 18.73 -13.74
CA LYS A 919 -15.99 18.11 -12.69
C LYS A 919 -15.12 17.65 -11.50
N GLN A 920 -13.97 17.03 -11.76
CA GLN A 920 -13.04 16.63 -10.69
C GLN A 920 -12.42 17.82 -9.95
N GLU A 921 -11.97 18.84 -10.69
CA GLU A 921 -11.46 20.08 -10.11
C GLU A 921 -12.53 20.76 -9.25
N LEU A 922 -13.79 20.77 -9.71
CA LEU A 922 -14.92 21.32 -8.96
C LEU A 922 -15.15 20.56 -7.65
N GLU A 923 -15.17 19.23 -7.66
CA GLU A 923 -15.31 18.41 -6.45
C GLU A 923 -14.22 18.74 -5.42
N GLN A 924 -12.98 18.89 -5.88
CA GLN A 924 -11.85 19.30 -5.04
C GLN A 924 -12.06 20.71 -4.47
N VAL A 925 -12.47 21.66 -5.31
CA VAL A 925 -12.75 23.05 -4.91
C VAL A 925 -13.86 23.13 -3.86
N LEU A 926 -14.95 22.38 -4.01
CA LEU A 926 -16.04 22.38 -3.04
C LEU A 926 -15.59 21.80 -1.69
N LYS A 927 -14.86 20.68 -1.68
CA LYS A 927 -14.38 20.02 -0.45
C LYS A 927 -13.38 20.89 0.31
N VAL A 928 -12.41 21.49 -0.39
CA VAL A 928 -11.39 22.36 0.23
C VAL A 928 -11.97 23.74 0.56
N GLY A 929 -12.81 24.29 -0.32
CA GLY A 929 -13.49 25.57 -0.11
C GLY A 929 -14.37 25.56 1.13
N GLN A 930 -15.09 24.45 1.39
CA GLN A 930 -15.85 24.29 2.64
C GLN A 930 -14.96 24.42 3.88
N ARG A 931 -13.74 23.86 3.83
CA ARG A 931 -12.78 23.91 4.95
C ARG A 931 -12.23 25.32 5.17
N ILE A 932 -11.93 26.04 4.09
CA ILE A 932 -11.49 27.44 4.11
C ILE A 932 -12.61 28.34 4.65
N ALA A 933 -13.84 28.22 4.11
CA ALA A 933 -15.00 28.99 4.57
C ALA A 933 -15.32 28.75 6.06
N ALA A 934 -15.17 27.51 6.54
CA ALA A 934 -15.33 27.20 7.96
C ALA A 934 -14.24 27.82 8.85
N CYS A 935 -13.01 27.96 8.33
CA CYS A 935 -11.92 28.67 9.01
C CYS A 935 -12.25 30.18 9.11
N MET A 936 -12.66 30.77 7.97
CA MET A 936 -13.08 32.17 7.87
C MET A 936 -14.21 32.50 8.85
N ALA A 937 -15.25 31.66 8.91
CA ALA A 937 -16.38 31.83 9.83
C ALA A 937 -15.93 31.93 11.30
N LYS A 938 -15.01 31.07 11.73
CA LYS A 938 -14.47 31.10 13.11
C LYS A 938 -13.55 32.29 13.34
N TYR A 939 -12.74 32.66 12.35
CA TYR A 939 -11.83 33.81 12.46
C TYR A 939 -12.61 35.13 12.57
N PHE A 940 -13.59 35.36 11.70
CA PHE A 940 -14.41 36.56 11.74
C PHE A 940 -15.30 36.62 12.99
N ALA A 941 -15.75 35.47 13.49
CA ALA A 941 -16.46 35.41 14.76
C ALA A 941 -15.56 35.85 15.92
N HIS A 942 -14.30 35.42 15.92
CA HIS A 942 -13.31 35.87 16.90
C HIS A 942 -13.00 37.37 16.80
N ARG A 943 -12.94 37.90 15.57
CA ARG A 943 -12.82 39.35 15.29
C ARG A 943 -14.09 40.15 15.61
N GLN A 944 -15.18 39.48 16.02
CA GLN A 944 -16.48 40.06 16.29
C GLN A 944 -17.10 40.81 15.09
N GLN A 945 -16.85 40.33 13.87
CA GLN A 945 -17.40 40.91 12.63
C GLN A 945 -18.67 40.16 12.22
N LEU A 946 -19.84 40.80 12.32
CA LEU A 946 -21.14 40.17 12.10
C LEU A 946 -21.31 39.69 10.64
N THR A 947 -21.12 40.60 9.68
CA THR A 947 -21.40 40.36 8.25
C THR A 947 -20.49 39.27 7.68
N ALA A 948 -19.19 39.38 7.93
CA ALA A 948 -18.21 38.40 7.45
C ALA A 948 -18.42 37.02 8.09
N THR A 949 -18.82 36.96 9.37
CA THR A 949 -19.17 35.70 10.06
C THR A 949 -20.40 35.05 9.44
N ALA A 950 -21.49 35.81 9.29
CA ALA A 950 -22.74 35.30 8.74
C ALA A 950 -22.56 34.81 7.28
N ASN A 951 -21.89 35.61 6.44
CA ASN A 951 -21.59 35.23 5.06
C ASN A 951 -20.68 34.00 4.97
N SER A 952 -19.65 33.89 5.82
CA SER A 952 -18.76 32.74 5.84
C SER A 952 -19.46 31.46 6.31
N LEU A 953 -20.33 31.57 7.32
CA LEU A 953 -21.20 30.46 7.76
C LEU A 953 -22.12 30.04 6.62
N MET A 954 -22.74 30.98 5.93
CA MET A 954 -23.65 30.66 4.83
C MET A 954 -22.92 30.04 3.65
N LEU A 955 -21.76 30.57 3.27
CA LEU A 955 -20.91 30.03 2.22
C LEU A 955 -20.47 28.59 2.52
N THR A 956 -20.11 28.31 3.76
CA THR A 956 -19.77 26.95 4.22
C THR A 956 -20.92 25.97 3.95
N LYS A 957 -22.17 26.37 4.22
CA LYS A 957 -23.34 25.52 3.94
C LYS A 957 -23.63 25.39 2.45
N CYS A 958 -23.57 26.50 1.72
CA CYS A 958 -23.81 26.53 0.28
C CYS A 958 -22.86 25.55 -0.43
N LEU A 959 -21.56 25.61 -0.11
CA LEU A 959 -20.55 24.69 -0.63
C LEU A 959 -20.83 23.22 -0.26
N LYS A 960 -21.28 22.97 0.98
CA LYS A 960 -21.61 21.61 1.45
C LYS A 960 -22.84 21.02 0.76
N GLN A 961 -23.91 21.81 0.61
CA GLN A 961 -25.18 21.37 0.00
C GLN A 961 -25.21 21.52 -1.52
N ARG A 962 -24.22 22.22 -2.09
CA ARG A 962 -24.13 22.51 -3.53
C ARG A 962 -25.33 23.30 -4.05
N LEU A 963 -25.76 24.28 -3.26
CA LEU A 963 -26.93 25.12 -3.50
C LEU A 963 -26.67 26.52 -2.95
N TRP A 964 -27.18 27.55 -3.63
CA TRP A 964 -27.26 28.89 -3.04
C TRP A 964 -28.35 28.97 -1.98
N GLU A 965 -28.19 29.93 -1.05
CA GLU A 965 -29.16 30.25 0.00
C GLU A 965 -30.57 30.59 -0.49
N ASN A 966 -30.67 31.18 -1.67
CA ASN A 966 -31.92 31.59 -2.31
C ASN A 966 -32.40 30.56 -3.35
N SER A 967 -31.85 29.34 -3.34
CA SER A 967 -32.28 28.25 -4.23
C SER A 967 -33.74 27.89 -4.02
N VAL A 968 -34.46 27.68 -5.12
CA VAL A 968 -35.84 27.19 -5.11
C VAL A 968 -35.92 25.65 -5.14
N GLN A 969 -34.78 24.96 -5.23
CA GLN A 969 -34.70 23.50 -5.30
C GLN A 969 -34.20 22.89 -3.98
N GLN A 970 -34.78 23.31 -2.85
CA GLN A 970 -34.32 22.92 -1.51
C GLN A 970 -34.33 21.40 -1.30
N CYS A 971 -35.23 20.68 -1.97
CA CYS A 971 -35.36 19.23 -1.91
C CYS A 971 -34.09 18.47 -2.36
N ARG A 972 -33.19 19.11 -3.14
CA ARG A 972 -31.90 18.54 -3.57
C ARG A 972 -30.94 18.19 -2.42
N GLN A 973 -31.21 18.67 -1.22
CA GLN A 973 -30.39 18.39 -0.03
C GLN A 973 -30.55 16.98 0.50
N LEU A 974 -31.63 16.27 0.12
CA LEU A 974 -31.86 14.88 0.49
C LEU A 974 -31.07 13.95 -0.44
N ARG A 975 -30.40 12.94 0.13
CA ARG A 975 -29.54 12.02 -0.63
C ARG A 975 -30.33 11.20 -1.63
N SER A 976 -31.58 10.88 -1.30
CA SER A 976 -32.51 10.15 -2.17
C SER A 976 -33.01 10.96 -3.37
N ILE A 977 -32.90 12.29 -3.35
CA ILE A 977 -33.44 13.16 -4.41
C ILE A 977 -32.35 13.53 -5.40
N THR A 978 -32.43 12.95 -6.60
CA THR A 978 -31.57 13.31 -7.72
C THR A 978 -31.99 14.64 -8.36
N ARG A 979 -31.11 15.26 -9.15
CA ARG A 979 -31.42 16.52 -9.86
C ARG A 979 -32.68 16.42 -10.74
N PRO A 980 -32.88 15.36 -11.55
CA PRO A 980 -34.11 15.22 -12.32
C PRO A 980 -35.36 15.12 -11.44
N MET A 981 -35.28 14.44 -10.30
CA MET A 981 -36.39 14.36 -9.35
C MET A 981 -36.72 15.72 -8.75
N ALA A 982 -35.71 16.49 -8.36
CA ALA A 982 -35.90 17.84 -7.83
C ALA A 982 -36.51 18.80 -8.86
N ALA A 983 -36.12 18.71 -10.13
CA ALA A 983 -36.73 19.49 -11.20
C ALA A 983 -38.22 19.16 -11.36
N ARG A 984 -38.59 17.87 -11.35
CA ARG A 984 -40.01 17.45 -11.42
C ARG A 984 -40.81 17.89 -10.20
N LEU A 985 -40.22 17.84 -9.01
CA LEU A 985 -40.84 18.35 -7.78
C LEU A 985 -41.08 19.86 -7.87
N LEU A 986 -40.10 20.61 -8.39
CA LEU A 986 -40.23 22.04 -8.65
C LEU A 986 -41.36 22.33 -9.64
N ASP A 987 -41.44 21.60 -10.76
CA ASP A 987 -42.51 21.72 -11.76
C ASP A 987 -43.89 21.38 -11.17
N ALA A 988 -43.93 20.48 -10.18
CA ALA A 988 -45.14 20.14 -9.42
C ALA A 988 -45.46 21.12 -8.27
N GLY A 989 -44.70 22.21 -8.14
CA GLY A 989 -44.91 23.26 -7.14
C GLY A 989 -44.30 22.98 -5.76
N VAL A 990 -43.50 21.93 -5.60
CA VAL A 990 -42.82 21.57 -4.34
C VAL A 990 -41.42 22.16 -4.33
N THR A 991 -41.26 23.34 -3.72
CA THR A 991 -40.02 24.14 -3.75
C THR A 991 -39.25 24.10 -2.42
N SER A 992 -39.93 23.80 -1.30
CA SER A 992 -39.33 23.77 0.03
C SER A 992 -39.37 22.40 0.71
N LEU A 993 -38.47 22.18 1.67
CA LEU A 993 -38.48 20.96 2.50
C LEU A 993 -39.77 20.82 3.33
N GLN A 994 -40.37 21.94 3.73
CA GLN A 994 -41.64 21.93 4.47
C GLN A 994 -42.82 21.51 3.56
N GLN A 995 -42.85 22.00 2.32
CA GLN A 995 -43.84 21.58 1.33
C GLN A 995 -43.68 20.10 0.98
N LEU A 996 -42.44 19.62 0.86
CA LEU A 996 -42.17 18.20 0.63
C LEU A 996 -42.67 17.33 1.79
N ASN A 997 -42.46 17.73 3.04
CA ASN A 997 -42.95 17.00 4.22
C ASN A 997 -44.48 16.95 4.29
N ALA A 998 -45.16 17.97 3.78
CA ALA A 998 -46.62 18.05 3.70
C ALA A 998 -47.21 17.31 2.48
N THR A 999 -46.37 16.86 1.55
CA THR A 999 -46.81 16.17 0.33
C THR A 999 -47.03 14.69 0.59
N ASP A 1000 -48.11 14.11 0.08
CA ASP A 1000 -48.39 12.68 0.18
C ASP A 1000 -47.31 11.82 -0.52
N ALA A 1001 -46.92 10.71 0.11
CA ALA A 1001 -45.88 9.82 -0.38
C ALA A 1001 -46.14 9.29 -1.81
N ARG A 1002 -47.40 9.03 -2.16
CA ARG A 1002 -47.81 8.52 -3.48
C ARG A 1002 -47.71 9.60 -4.54
N ARG A 1003 -48.03 10.84 -4.18
CA ARG A 1003 -47.81 11.99 -5.05
C ARG A 1003 -46.32 12.20 -5.33
N ILE A 1004 -45.46 12.04 -4.32
CA ILE A 1004 -44.00 12.10 -4.52
C ILE A 1004 -43.54 11.00 -5.49
N GLU A 1005 -43.99 9.75 -5.30
CA GLU A 1005 -43.67 8.62 -6.19
C GLU A 1005 -44.10 8.91 -7.63
N THR A 1006 -45.32 9.43 -7.81
CA THR A 1006 -45.89 9.75 -9.13
C THR A 1006 -45.10 10.86 -9.83
N VAL A 1007 -44.85 11.98 -9.13
CA VAL A 1007 -44.13 13.13 -9.69
C VAL A 1007 -42.66 12.78 -10.00
N THR A 1008 -42.02 12.02 -9.12
CA THR A 1008 -40.61 11.64 -9.28
C THR A 1008 -40.40 10.42 -10.18
N GLN A 1009 -41.49 9.75 -10.60
CA GLN A 1009 -41.48 8.50 -11.35
C GLN A 1009 -40.70 7.37 -10.65
N GLN A 1010 -40.84 7.30 -9.33
CA GLN A 1010 -40.21 6.24 -8.53
C GLN A 1010 -41.22 5.16 -8.17
N ARG A 1011 -40.73 3.93 -7.95
CA ARG A 1011 -41.57 2.81 -7.52
C ARG A 1011 -41.81 2.87 -6.01
N TYR A 1012 -42.96 2.37 -5.56
CA TYR A 1012 -43.20 2.12 -4.14
C TYR A 1012 -42.09 1.24 -3.54
N PRO A 1013 -41.56 1.52 -2.34
CA PRO A 1013 -41.93 2.57 -1.36
C PRO A 1013 -41.05 3.82 -1.35
N ALA A 1014 -40.53 4.26 -2.50
CA ALA A 1014 -39.58 5.36 -2.57
C ALA A 1014 -40.07 6.68 -1.94
N GLY A 1015 -41.35 7.05 -2.10
CA GLY A 1015 -41.89 8.28 -1.52
C GLY A 1015 -41.93 8.24 0.01
N SER A 1016 -42.25 7.06 0.57
CA SER A 1016 -42.23 6.84 2.02
C SER A 1016 -40.79 6.91 2.57
N ASN A 1017 -39.83 6.34 1.84
CA ASN A 1017 -38.41 6.41 2.20
C ASN A 1017 -37.87 7.84 2.16
N ILE A 1018 -38.25 8.64 1.16
CA ILE A 1018 -37.88 10.06 1.05
C ILE A 1018 -38.44 10.84 2.24
N LEU A 1019 -39.72 10.64 2.60
CA LEU A 1019 -40.33 11.30 3.75
C LEU A 1019 -39.71 10.87 5.08
N HIS A 1020 -39.34 9.60 5.21
CA HIS A 1020 -38.62 9.09 6.38
C HIS A 1020 -37.24 9.76 6.50
N GLU A 1021 -36.46 9.82 5.42
CA GLU A 1021 -35.17 10.53 5.39
C GLU A 1021 -35.34 12.02 5.73
N LEU A 1022 -36.36 12.67 5.15
CA LEU A 1022 -36.67 14.07 5.39
C LEU A 1022 -36.98 14.34 6.86
N ARG A 1023 -37.90 13.57 7.46
CA ARG A 1023 -38.29 13.72 8.86
C ARG A 1023 -37.10 13.50 9.80
N ALA A 1024 -36.28 12.48 9.55
CA ALA A 1024 -35.05 12.24 10.30
C ALA A 1024 -34.00 13.37 10.17
N THR A 1025 -34.14 14.27 9.18
CA THR A 1025 -33.21 15.38 8.91
C THR A 1025 -33.76 16.74 9.34
N LEU A 1026 -35.07 16.87 9.52
CA LEU A 1026 -35.70 18.15 9.86
C LEU A 1026 -35.48 18.47 11.34
N PRO A 1027 -34.97 19.67 11.67
CA PRO A 1027 -34.89 20.13 13.06
C PRO A 1027 -36.28 20.50 13.60
N PRO A 1028 -36.44 20.55 14.94
CA PRO A 1028 -37.69 21.00 15.56
C PRO A 1028 -38.01 22.46 15.19
N ARG A 1029 -39.29 22.82 15.10
CA ARG A 1029 -39.68 24.22 14.88
C ARG A 1029 -39.29 25.09 16.08
N LEU A 1030 -38.70 26.25 15.78
CA LEU A 1030 -38.26 27.23 16.78
C LEU A 1030 -38.89 28.59 16.49
N GLN A 1031 -39.05 29.38 17.55
CA GLN A 1031 -39.41 30.79 17.53
C GLN A 1031 -38.26 31.60 18.12
N LEU A 1032 -37.80 32.61 17.39
CA LEU A 1032 -36.72 33.49 17.81
C LEU A 1032 -37.27 34.90 17.99
N GLU A 1033 -37.11 35.47 19.17
CA GLU A 1033 -37.55 36.81 19.52
C GLU A 1033 -36.37 37.65 20.02
N LEU A 1034 -36.41 38.94 19.73
CA LEU A 1034 -35.42 39.91 20.17
C LEU A 1034 -36.15 41.05 20.89
N LEU A 1035 -35.96 41.14 22.20
CA LEU A 1035 -36.73 42.01 23.09
C LEU A 1035 -35.81 43.11 23.67
N PRO A 1036 -36.10 44.41 23.48
CA PRO A 1036 -35.37 45.47 24.16
C PRO A 1036 -35.70 45.46 25.66
N GLN A 1037 -34.69 45.47 26.52
CA GLN A 1037 -34.86 45.49 27.98
C GLN A 1037 -34.78 46.91 28.57
N GLY A 1038 -33.96 47.77 27.99
CA GLY A 1038 -33.83 49.16 28.44
C GLY A 1038 -32.59 49.86 27.88
N ARG A 1039 -32.48 51.17 28.10
CA ARG A 1039 -31.25 51.94 27.86
C ARG A 1039 -30.48 52.12 29.16
N MET A 1040 -29.20 51.78 29.14
CA MET A 1040 -28.30 51.98 30.26
C MET A 1040 -27.87 53.46 30.36
N SER A 1041 -27.52 53.91 31.57
CA SER A 1041 -26.97 55.26 31.84
C SER A 1041 -25.72 55.60 31.01
N SER A 1042 -25.00 54.59 30.53
CA SER A 1042 -23.80 54.71 29.69
C SER A 1042 -24.08 54.93 28.19
N GLY A 1043 -25.34 55.11 27.78
CA GLY A 1043 -25.70 55.24 26.36
C GLY A 1043 -25.57 53.92 25.59
N ARG A 1044 -25.82 52.79 26.26
CA ARG A 1044 -25.86 51.46 25.64
C ARG A 1044 -27.28 50.89 25.70
N LEU A 1045 -27.64 50.08 24.71
CA LEU A 1045 -28.95 49.43 24.63
C LEU A 1045 -28.82 47.97 25.08
N GLU A 1046 -29.59 47.58 26.08
CA GLU A 1046 -29.68 46.19 26.54
C GLU A 1046 -30.79 45.46 25.78
N MET A 1047 -30.45 44.29 25.25
CA MET A 1047 -31.32 43.43 24.46
C MET A 1047 -31.34 42.03 25.06
N GLU A 1048 -32.49 41.39 25.06
CA GLU A 1048 -32.66 39.98 25.41
C GLU A 1048 -33.11 39.21 24.15
N LEU A 1049 -32.37 38.17 23.80
CA LEU A 1049 -32.75 37.21 22.78
C LEU A 1049 -33.40 36.01 23.44
N VAL A 1050 -34.57 35.62 22.95
CA VAL A 1050 -35.34 34.46 23.43
C VAL A 1050 -35.52 33.48 22.29
N LEU A 1051 -35.03 32.25 22.47
CA LEU A 1051 -35.20 31.15 21.54
C LEU A 1051 -36.07 30.06 22.17
N THR A 1052 -37.26 29.84 21.62
CA THR A 1052 -38.26 28.90 22.14
C THR A 1052 -38.47 27.75 21.17
N ARG A 1053 -38.46 26.52 21.67
CA ARG A 1053 -38.86 25.32 20.91
C ARG A 1053 -40.39 25.22 20.92
N VAL A 1054 -40.99 25.15 19.73
CA VAL A 1054 -42.44 25.15 19.52
C VAL A 1054 -43.01 23.72 19.35
N GLU A 1055 -42.16 22.76 18.98
CA GLU A 1055 -42.53 21.35 18.79
C GLU A 1055 -41.72 20.43 19.70
N ASP A 1056 -42.33 19.33 20.15
CA ASP A 1056 -41.69 18.37 21.06
C ASP A 1056 -40.60 17.57 20.31
N PRO A 1057 -39.38 17.38 20.85
CA PRO A 1057 -38.27 16.71 20.13
C PRO A 1057 -38.61 15.28 19.67
N SER A 1058 -39.49 14.61 20.42
CA SER A 1058 -40.01 13.26 20.14
C SER A 1058 -40.78 13.17 18.81
N SER A 1059 -41.45 14.25 18.40
CA SER A 1059 -42.27 14.32 17.19
C SER A 1059 -41.45 14.51 15.90
N ALA A 1060 -40.18 14.91 16.01
CA ALA A 1060 -39.29 15.12 14.87
C ALA A 1060 -38.63 13.83 14.34
N GLY A 1061 -38.82 12.66 14.98
CA GLY A 1061 -38.51 11.34 14.43
C GLY A 1061 -37.04 11.04 14.08
N GLY A 1062 -36.08 11.90 14.44
CA GLY A 1062 -34.67 11.74 14.08
C GLY A 1062 -33.79 11.27 15.24
N GLU A 1063 -33.07 10.17 15.08
CA GLU A 1063 -31.96 9.78 15.97
C GLU A 1063 -30.76 10.76 15.89
N ARG A 1064 -30.79 11.71 14.95
CA ARG A 1064 -29.64 12.53 14.54
C ARG A 1064 -29.72 13.94 15.13
N LYS A 1065 -28.73 14.30 15.96
CA LYS A 1065 -28.60 15.64 16.57
C LYS A 1065 -28.42 16.74 15.51
N ASN A 1066 -29.25 17.78 15.56
CA ASN A 1066 -29.15 18.96 14.72
C ASN A 1066 -28.42 20.10 15.44
N TYR A 1067 -27.36 20.60 14.81
CA TYR A 1067 -26.53 21.69 15.34
C TYR A 1067 -26.82 22.98 14.58
N ALA A 1068 -26.87 24.09 15.31
CA ALA A 1068 -27.01 25.42 14.73
C ALA A 1068 -26.13 26.45 15.46
N LYS A 1069 -25.84 27.54 14.78
CA LYS A 1069 -25.21 28.74 15.34
C LYS A 1069 -26.26 29.79 15.65
N LEU A 1070 -26.37 30.19 16.90
CA LEU A 1070 -27.13 31.36 17.30
C LEU A 1070 -26.24 32.59 17.15
N VAL A 1071 -26.63 33.51 16.26
CA VAL A 1071 -25.87 34.70 15.91
C VAL A 1071 -26.74 35.92 16.17
N ALA A 1072 -26.25 36.89 16.93
CA ALA A 1072 -26.88 38.20 17.03
C ALA A 1072 -25.84 39.31 16.93
N GLY A 1073 -26.20 40.42 16.31
CA GLY A 1073 -25.28 41.54 16.16
C GLY A 1073 -25.95 42.81 15.67
N SER A 1074 -25.16 43.89 15.71
CA SER A 1074 -25.57 45.23 15.30
C SER A 1074 -25.09 45.51 13.88
N LEU A 1075 -26.02 45.84 12.98
CA LEU A 1075 -25.70 46.20 11.60
C LEU A 1075 -25.03 47.58 11.49
N HIS A 1076 -25.22 48.44 12.49
CA HIS A 1076 -24.71 49.81 12.46
C HIS A 1076 -23.18 49.90 12.52
N ASN A 1077 -22.56 49.01 13.30
CA ASN A 1077 -21.12 48.95 13.53
C ASN A 1077 -20.53 47.57 13.19
N ASP A 1078 -21.30 46.72 12.52
CA ASP A 1078 -20.99 45.33 12.17
C ASP A 1078 -20.47 44.48 13.33
N ALA A 1079 -20.93 44.79 14.55
CA ALA A 1079 -20.48 44.09 15.74
C ALA A 1079 -21.27 42.80 15.94
N LEU A 1080 -20.58 41.67 16.01
CA LEU A 1080 -21.10 40.39 16.46
C LEU A 1080 -21.18 40.40 17.99
N LEU A 1081 -22.38 40.24 18.53
CA LEU A 1081 -22.67 40.36 19.97
C LEU A 1081 -22.94 39.00 20.62
N VAL A 1082 -23.58 38.08 19.89
CA VAL A 1082 -23.85 36.71 20.33
C VAL A 1082 -23.38 35.75 19.24
N HIS A 1083 -22.64 34.71 19.62
CA HIS A 1083 -22.24 33.61 18.76
C HIS A 1083 -22.08 32.33 19.56
N GLU A 1084 -23.12 31.49 19.54
CA GLU A 1084 -23.20 30.27 20.35
C GLU A 1084 -23.57 29.05 19.50
N SER A 1085 -23.14 27.87 19.93
CA SER A 1085 -23.49 26.60 19.28
C SER A 1085 -24.59 25.92 20.07
N ILE A 1086 -25.70 25.60 19.42
CA ILE A 1086 -26.89 25.04 20.07
C ILE A 1086 -27.24 23.71 19.41
N VAL A 1087 -27.53 22.69 20.22
CA VAL A 1087 -28.15 21.43 19.78
C VAL A 1087 -29.65 21.62 19.88
N LEU A 1088 -30.35 21.59 18.75
CA LEU A 1088 -31.73 22.05 18.64
C LEU A 1088 -32.71 21.17 19.41
N GLU A 1089 -32.39 19.89 19.60
CA GLU A 1089 -33.20 18.92 20.36
C GLU A 1089 -33.07 19.08 21.88
N ASN A 1090 -31.91 19.51 22.39
CA ASN A 1090 -31.54 19.31 23.80
C ASN A 1090 -31.31 20.61 24.59
N PHE A 1091 -31.41 21.78 23.97
CA PHE A 1091 -31.25 23.03 24.70
C PHE A 1091 -32.42 23.29 25.67
N GLN A 1092 -32.16 24.03 26.75
CA GLN A 1092 -33.19 24.46 27.70
C GLN A 1092 -34.10 25.50 27.04
N SER A 1093 -35.37 25.17 26.81
CA SER A 1093 -36.35 26.03 26.14
C SER A 1093 -37.31 26.65 27.16
N PRO A 1094 -37.52 27.99 27.18
CA PRO A 1094 -36.89 28.98 26.32
C PRO A 1094 -35.43 29.27 26.71
N TYR A 1095 -34.56 29.40 25.71
CA TYR A 1095 -33.17 29.81 25.89
C TYR A 1095 -33.08 31.33 25.83
N ARG A 1096 -32.50 31.96 26.85
CA ARG A 1096 -32.44 33.43 26.98
C ARG A 1096 -30.99 33.90 27.05
N VAL A 1097 -30.64 34.88 26.22
CA VAL A 1097 -29.32 35.50 26.22
C VAL A 1097 -29.48 37.02 26.26
N ARG A 1098 -28.90 37.67 27.27
CA ARG A 1098 -28.83 39.13 27.36
C ARG A 1098 -27.51 39.63 26.81
N PHE A 1099 -27.56 40.70 26.03
CA PHE A 1099 -26.38 41.35 25.50
C PHE A 1099 -26.60 42.85 25.32
N VAL A 1100 -25.50 43.57 25.18
CA VAL A 1100 -25.50 45.03 25.14
C VAL A 1100 -24.88 45.53 23.84
N THR A 1101 -25.50 46.50 23.20
CA THR A 1101 -24.96 47.15 22.00
C THR A 1101 -24.74 48.65 22.22
N LYS A 1102 -23.78 49.24 21.50
CA LYS A 1102 -23.50 50.68 21.56
C LYS A 1102 -24.58 51.45 20.78
N THR A 1103 -25.03 52.57 21.31
CA THR A 1103 -25.88 53.51 20.55
C THR A 1103 -25.02 54.59 19.88
N PRO A 1104 -25.37 55.08 18.68
CA PRO A 1104 -24.66 56.18 18.03
C PRO A 1104 -24.63 57.44 18.91
N ALA A 1105 -23.52 58.18 18.87
CA ALA A 1105 -23.28 59.38 19.69
C ALA A 1105 -24.26 60.53 19.40
N SER A 1106 -24.88 60.54 18.21
CA SER A 1106 -25.97 61.45 17.86
C SER A 1106 -27.31 60.81 18.23
N GLY A 1107 -27.99 61.36 19.25
CA GLY A 1107 -29.17 60.81 19.92
C GLY A 1107 -30.46 60.62 19.09
N GLY A 1108 -30.39 60.32 17.79
CA GLY A 1108 -31.55 60.13 16.91
C GLY A 1108 -31.50 58.95 15.93
N ALA A 1109 -30.37 58.25 15.74
CA ALA A 1109 -30.32 57.11 14.81
C ALA A 1109 -30.79 55.80 15.47
N ALA A 1110 -31.65 55.06 14.76
CA ALA A 1110 -32.13 53.75 15.19
C ALA A 1110 -30.98 52.73 15.17
N VAL A 1111 -30.72 52.04 16.27
CA VAL A 1111 -29.79 50.89 16.26
C VAL A 1111 -30.54 49.70 15.65
N GLU A 1112 -30.05 49.21 14.51
CA GLU A 1112 -30.57 47.99 13.89
C GLU A 1112 -29.79 46.77 14.44
N VAL A 1113 -30.49 45.96 15.21
CA VAL A 1113 -29.98 44.67 15.72
C VAL A 1113 -30.70 43.55 14.98
N VAL A 1114 -29.94 42.53 14.58
CA VAL A 1114 -30.44 41.32 13.95
C VAL A 1114 -30.00 40.10 14.74
N ALA A 1115 -30.89 39.12 14.81
CA ALA A 1115 -30.61 37.81 15.37
C ALA A 1115 -31.00 36.71 14.38
N SER A 1116 -30.22 35.66 14.31
CA SER A 1116 -30.41 34.53 13.39
C SER A 1116 -29.96 33.21 14.02
N VAL A 1117 -30.76 32.16 13.88
CA VAL A 1117 -30.35 30.77 14.10
C VAL A 1117 -29.98 30.17 12.75
N ILE A 1118 -28.72 29.78 12.59
CA ILE A 1118 -28.10 29.35 11.35
C ILE A 1118 -27.82 27.84 11.46
N HIS A 1119 -28.61 26.98 10.80
CA HIS A 1119 -28.39 25.51 10.86
C HIS A 1119 -27.07 25.06 10.23
N ASP A 1120 -26.30 24.18 10.85
CA ASP A 1120 -24.97 23.79 10.33
C ASP A 1120 -25.01 23.06 8.97
N ARG A 1121 -26.17 22.56 8.54
CA ARG A 1121 -26.30 21.74 7.32
C ARG A 1121 -27.31 22.24 6.30
N LEU A 1122 -28.44 22.81 6.69
CA LEU A 1122 -29.60 22.98 5.80
C LEU A 1122 -29.63 24.40 5.21
N VAL A 1123 -30.07 24.50 3.96
CA VAL A 1123 -30.06 25.70 3.11
C VAL A 1123 -31.42 25.84 2.38
N PRO A 1124 -32.16 26.95 2.55
CA PRO A 1124 -32.12 27.88 3.67
C PRO A 1124 -32.84 27.27 4.88
N TRP A 1125 -32.11 26.97 5.94
CA TRP A 1125 -32.69 26.87 7.27
C TRP A 1125 -32.02 27.93 8.16
N THR A 1126 -32.57 29.14 8.08
CA THR A 1126 -32.18 30.27 8.91
C THR A 1126 -33.45 30.88 9.48
N ILE A 1127 -33.57 30.90 10.80
CA ILE A 1127 -34.65 31.61 11.49
C ILE A 1127 -34.07 32.96 11.88
N ALA A 1128 -34.57 34.05 11.29
CA ALA A 1128 -34.09 35.39 11.58
C ALA A 1128 -35.23 36.25 12.14
N THR A 1129 -34.88 37.17 13.02
CA THR A 1129 -35.81 38.21 13.49
C THR A 1129 -35.96 39.29 12.42
N SER A 1130 -37.12 39.96 12.38
CA SER A 1130 -37.28 41.20 11.62
C SER A 1130 -36.33 42.26 12.17
N ARG A 1131 -35.76 43.12 11.30
CA ARG A 1131 -34.90 44.23 11.73
C ARG A 1131 -35.61 45.08 12.78
N HIS A 1132 -35.18 45.02 14.03
CA HIS A 1132 -35.75 45.84 15.09
C HIS A 1132 -35.07 47.21 15.08
N GLN A 1133 -35.82 48.25 14.68
CA GLN A 1133 -35.41 49.64 14.85
C GLN A 1133 -35.81 50.12 16.24
N ALA A 1134 -34.88 50.09 17.19
CA ALA A 1134 -35.10 50.63 18.53
C ALA A 1134 -35.05 52.18 18.51
N ARG A 1135 -36.08 52.84 17.96
CA ARG A 1135 -36.21 54.31 17.96
C ARG A 1135 -36.80 54.89 19.25
N LYS A 1136 -37.56 54.11 20.03
CA LYS A 1136 -38.33 54.61 21.18
C LYS A 1136 -38.36 53.58 22.32
N CYS A 1137 -37.38 53.63 23.20
CA CYS A 1137 -37.64 53.34 24.61
C CYS A 1137 -37.71 54.71 25.28
N ARG A 1138 -38.92 55.15 25.68
CA ARG A 1138 -39.05 56.30 26.58
C ARG A 1138 -38.39 55.90 27.90
N ALA A 1139 -37.57 56.82 28.42
CA ALA A 1139 -36.79 56.68 29.64
C ALA A 1139 -37.63 56.25 30.85
#